data_AF-A0A2T2TYZ0-F1
#
_entry.id   AF-A0A2T2TYZ0-F1
#
_cell.length_a   1.000
_cell.length_b   1.000
_cell.length_c   1.000
_cell.angle_alpha   90.00
_cell.angle_beta   90.00
_cell.angle_gamma   90.00
#
_symmetry.space_group_name_H-M   'P 1'
#
loop_
_entity.id
_entity.type
_entity.pdbx_description
1 polymer ?
#
loop_
_entity_poly.entity_id
_entity_poly.type
_entity_poly.pdbx_seq_one_letter_code
_entity_poly.pdbx_strand_id
1 'polypeptide(L)'
;MNSPYPSRFLSITALSLLLIGLCPVQPASAQEDGIQTADYDVTELTYPDLPDFKVPEPERVELENGMTIFLLEDSELPQVNATARIGVGSVYEPAEKRGLASITGTVMRTGGTESMAPDSLNTVLENIGATVETNIGETSGSAYMSTLADHVDTVLPIFAEVLRQPAFAEDRVQQAKSRVKSGISRRNDNASSIVGREFEKVLYGEDSPYARTPELYTVDRVRRQDLVDFHDQYVHPNNVILSVWGDFEADQMEQTLREQFGDWEAPADFEPPTPPEPDAERAHSVNFVQKSDVNQSKIRMGHPGELTRRSDDYASVQMMNEVLSGGFSGRLFQEVRREKGLAYSVNGAYTAGYNRPGRFYAGVASQSASTVEATNAVMTEVERMREEPPTEEELGLAKDSYLNSFVFNFDSEREILGRRATYEYYDYPADFLQQTRDAIEEVTPDDVLSAAQTYLHPDDSHILVVGNGNQFSEDLSTLSQDGTVDTLDISIPREPPSEDQDAPTAAEEEAMMAGQELMASAKEALGGSDFDQIQNMRVVTEQQGNESTLVIRLPNQLRTEVNTAMGSITVVNDGETMKMKTPKGTRTAPPSVRSRIMGQLWRSVPYLMANLDHDQLTVTARGDTTMEETTYQLARVDPPAGSAYTLYLNAETMQPERLTLEQTNPRSGQQVRVTQTFADFREVSGVVLPFTTETVQSVGEKEKTITATIQSIDINVDLEDGLFTIDSSTGEGASQ
;
A
#
# COMPACT_ATOMS: atom_id res chain seq x y z
N MET A 1 36.56 26.20 28.52
CA MET A 1 37.98 25.89 28.78
C MET A 1 38.15 24.38 28.68
N ASN A 2 38.97 23.96 27.70
CA ASN A 2 39.70 22.70 27.48
C ASN A 2 38.97 21.36 27.74
N SER A 3 38.91 20.39 26.83
CA SER A 3 39.72 20.09 25.64
C SER A 3 39.01 18.96 24.82
N PRO A 4 39.39 18.71 23.56
CA PRO A 4 38.56 18.12 22.50
C PRO A 4 38.86 16.63 22.16
N TYR A 5 38.04 16.06 21.24
CA TYR A 5 38.23 14.99 20.21
C TYR A 5 39.63 14.35 20.00
N PRO A 6 39.86 13.24 19.22
CA PRO A 6 38.96 12.31 18.46
C PRO A 6 39.44 10.81 18.45
N SER A 7 38.72 9.90 17.76
CA SER A 7 39.33 8.79 16.96
C SER A 7 38.22 8.10 16.13
N ARG A 8 38.10 8.29 14.81
CA ARG A 8 38.82 7.60 13.73
C ARG A 8 39.07 6.11 14.00
N PHE A 9 38.35 5.23 13.30
CA PHE A 9 38.96 4.03 12.71
C PHE A 9 38.32 3.74 11.35
N LEU A 10 39.19 3.79 10.33
CA LEU A 10 39.01 3.21 9.02
C LEU A 10 40.11 2.14 8.91
N SER A 11 39.89 1.18 8.01
CA SER A 11 40.86 0.21 7.48
C SER A 11 40.98 -1.13 8.22
N ILE A 12 41.25 -2.27 7.58
CA ILE A 12 41.06 -2.79 6.22
C ILE A 12 41.32 -4.31 6.35
N THR A 13 40.53 -5.07 5.62
CA THR A 13 40.64 -6.44 5.08
C THR A 13 42.04 -7.09 4.90
N ALA A 14 42.00 -8.43 4.75
CA ALA A 14 42.87 -9.33 3.94
C ALA A 14 43.73 -10.29 4.81
N LEU A 15 43.95 -11.57 4.51
CA LEU A 15 43.69 -12.50 3.40
C LEU A 15 44.10 -13.90 3.92
N SER A 16 43.67 -15.01 3.30
CA SER A 16 44.57 -16.05 2.72
C SER A 16 43.94 -17.45 2.54
N LEU A 17 43.79 -17.80 1.26
CA LEU A 17 44.26 -19.03 0.59
C LEU A 17 43.62 -20.42 0.84
N LEU A 18 43.08 -20.92 -0.29
CA LEU A 18 43.01 -22.31 -0.72
C LEU A 18 44.29 -23.11 -0.43
N LEU A 19 44.12 -24.35 0.03
CA LEU A 19 45.01 -25.47 -0.32
C LEU A 19 44.18 -26.76 -0.37
N ILE A 20 44.01 -27.26 -1.60
CA ILE A 20 43.37 -28.52 -1.94
C ILE A 20 44.29 -29.66 -1.47
N GLY A 21 43.89 -30.34 -0.40
CA GLY A 21 44.44 -31.63 0.00
C GLY A 21 43.58 -32.75 -0.56
N LEU A 22 44.08 -33.47 -1.56
CA LEU A 22 43.59 -34.77 -1.98
C LEU A 22 43.68 -35.76 -0.80
N CYS A 23 42.58 -35.94 -0.07
CA CYS A 23 42.34 -37.16 0.68
C CYS A 23 41.60 -38.14 -0.25
N PRO A 24 42.04 -39.41 -0.36
CA PRO A 24 41.21 -40.44 -0.95
C PRO A 24 40.01 -40.64 -0.02
N VAL A 25 38.87 -40.05 -0.38
CA VAL A 25 37.58 -40.43 0.19
C VAL A 25 37.36 -41.86 -0.24
N GLN A 26 37.51 -42.80 0.69
CA GLN A 26 36.99 -44.15 0.50
C GLN A 26 35.53 -44.01 0.08
N PRO A 27 35.06 -44.72 -0.96
CA PRO A 27 33.63 -44.75 -1.25
C PRO A 27 32.95 -45.24 0.03
N ALA A 28 32.20 -44.35 0.67
CA ALA A 28 31.28 -44.76 1.70
C ALA A 28 30.37 -45.77 1.01
N SER A 29 30.48 -47.04 1.40
CA SER A 29 29.44 -48.00 1.09
C SER A 29 28.17 -47.40 1.67
N ALA A 30 27.29 -46.94 0.79
CA ALA A 30 25.93 -46.59 1.18
C ALA A 30 25.39 -47.83 1.87
N GLN A 31 25.26 -47.75 3.19
CA GLN A 31 24.48 -48.69 3.94
C GLN A 31 23.04 -48.37 3.51
N GLU A 32 22.48 -49.22 2.65
CA GLU A 32 21.04 -49.28 2.38
C GLU A 32 20.35 -49.74 3.67
N ASP A 33 20.41 -48.93 4.72
CA ASP A 33 19.43 -49.02 5.80
C ASP A 33 18.15 -48.46 5.19
N GLY A 34 17.31 -49.38 4.71
CA GLY A 34 16.01 -49.06 4.18
C GLY A 34 15.29 -48.12 5.14
N ILE A 35 14.94 -46.93 4.65
CA ILE A 35 14.02 -46.05 5.35
C ILE A 35 12.76 -46.89 5.56
N GLN A 36 12.50 -47.31 6.80
CA GLN A 36 11.20 -47.86 7.16
C GLN A 36 10.21 -46.71 7.04
N THR A 37 9.59 -46.57 5.86
CA THR A 37 8.30 -45.91 5.76
C THR A 37 7.35 -46.79 6.55
N ALA A 38 7.01 -46.38 7.76
CA ALA A 38 5.97 -47.07 8.50
C ALA A 38 4.70 -47.00 7.65
N ASP A 39 4.17 -48.17 7.30
CA ASP A 39 2.94 -48.36 6.55
C ASP A 39 1.77 -48.07 7.51
N TYR A 40 1.67 -46.82 7.97
CA TYR A 40 0.52 -46.36 8.75
C TYR A 40 -0.54 -45.91 7.77
N ASP A 41 -1.64 -46.66 7.73
CA ASP A 41 -2.85 -46.16 7.12
C ASP A 41 -3.38 -45.03 8.01
N VAL A 42 -3.32 -43.80 7.51
CA VAL A 42 -3.83 -42.61 8.22
C VAL A 42 -5.33 -42.73 8.52
N THR A 43 -6.06 -43.61 7.83
CA THR A 43 -7.48 -43.90 8.10
C THR A 43 -7.68 -44.79 9.34
N GLU A 44 -6.62 -45.44 9.85
CA GLU A 44 -6.66 -46.22 11.10
C GLU A 44 -6.30 -45.38 12.35
N LEU A 45 -6.01 -44.08 12.18
CA LEU A 45 -5.74 -43.18 13.31
C LEU A 45 -7.03 -42.90 14.08
N THR A 46 -7.16 -43.49 15.26
CA THR A 46 -8.21 -43.17 16.21
C THR A 46 -7.79 -42.00 17.10
N TYR A 47 -8.45 -40.86 16.95
CA TYR A 47 -8.30 -39.73 17.86
C TYR A 47 -9.20 -39.93 19.08
N PRO A 48 -8.74 -39.61 20.30
CA PRO A 48 -9.64 -39.54 21.44
C PRO A 48 -10.72 -38.49 21.17
N ASP A 49 -11.94 -38.72 21.67
CA ASP A 49 -12.97 -37.70 21.67
C ASP A 49 -12.42 -36.42 22.30
N LEU A 50 -12.73 -35.27 21.70
CA LEU A 50 -12.32 -33.98 22.23
C LEU A 50 -12.81 -33.87 23.68
N PRO A 51 -11.94 -33.50 24.65
CA PRO A 51 -12.37 -33.30 26.02
C PRO A 51 -13.52 -32.29 26.07
N ASP A 52 -14.48 -32.48 26.98
CA ASP A 52 -15.51 -31.49 27.27
C ASP A 52 -14.84 -30.19 27.74
N PHE A 53 -14.65 -29.25 26.82
CA PHE A 53 -14.08 -27.93 27.11
C PHE A 53 -15.18 -27.02 27.63
N LYS A 54 -15.10 -26.64 28.90
CA LYS A 54 -16.00 -25.62 29.48
C LYS A 54 -15.45 -24.25 29.15
N VAL A 55 -16.13 -23.55 28.24
CA VAL A 55 -15.83 -22.16 27.92
C VAL A 55 -15.97 -21.33 29.21
N PRO A 56 -14.90 -20.66 29.68
CA PRO A 56 -15.02 -19.78 30.84
C PRO A 56 -16.04 -18.67 30.58
N GLU A 57 -16.80 -18.31 31.60
CA GLU A 57 -17.80 -17.24 31.54
C GLU A 57 -17.21 -15.98 32.17
N PRO A 58 -16.91 -14.93 31.38
CA PRO A 58 -16.44 -13.67 31.93
C PRO A 58 -17.51 -12.98 32.77
N GLU A 59 -17.07 -12.32 33.83
CA GLU A 59 -17.93 -11.42 34.61
C GLU A 59 -18.18 -10.14 33.83
N ARG A 60 -19.46 -9.80 33.60
CA ARG A 60 -19.88 -8.55 32.94
C ARG A 60 -20.17 -7.49 34.00
N VAL A 61 -19.39 -6.42 33.99
CA VAL A 61 -19.57 -5.24 34.83
C VAL A 61 -20.00 -4.06 33.98
N GLU A 62 -20.99 -3.32 34.44
CA GLU A 62 -21.41 -2.06 33.82
C GLU A 62 -21.13 -0.91 34.79
N LEU A 63 -20.43 0.11 34.30
CA LEU A 63 -20.15 1.33 35.06
C LEU A 63 -21.33 2.31 34.96
N GLU A 64 -21.45 3.23 35.92
CA GLU A 64 -22.54 4.22 35.93
C GLU A 64 -22.52 5.16 34.70
N ASN A 65 -21.36 5.32 34.05
CA ASN A 65 -21.19 6.08 32.81
C ASN A 65 -21.49 5.27 31.53
N GLY A 66 -22.02 4.05 31.66
CA GLY A 66 -22.40 3.19 30.55
C GLY A 66 -21.26 2.38 29.94
N MET A 67 -20.04 2.47 30.47
CA MET A 67 -18.93 1.64 30.01
C MET A 67 -19.16 0.18 30.40
N THR A 68 -19.04 -0.72 29.42
CA THR A 68 -19.16 -2.16 29.63
C THR A 68 -17.78 -2.79 29.76
N ILE A 69 -17.60 -3.63 30.78
CA ILE A 69 -16.35 -4.30 31.13
C ILE A 69 -16.60 -5.80 31.24
N PHE A 70 -15.73 -6.60 30.64
CA PHE A 70 -15.66 -8.05 30.85
C PHE A 70 -14.38 -8.40 31.61
N LEU A 71 -14.51 -9.11 32.73
CA LEU A 71 -13.39 -9.58 33.55
C LEU A 71 -13.28 -11.10 33.49
N LEU A 72 -12.05 -11.61 33.33
CA LEU A 72 -11.77 -13.03 33.41
C LEU A 72 -10.48 -13.26 34.21
N GLU A 73 -10.63 -13.76 35.43
CA GLU A 73 -9.50 -14.20 36.24
C GLU A 73 -8.83 -15.42 35.59
N ASP A 74 -7.51 -15.33 35.41
CA ASP A 74 -6.68 -16.42 34.89
C ASP A 74 -5.27 -16.34 35.49
N SER A 75 -4.95 -17.26 36.39
CA SER A 75 -3.66 -17.34 37.08
C SER A 75 -2.66 -18.32 36.43
N GLU A 76 -2.88 -18.74 35.18
CA GLU A 76 -1.94 -19.63 34.47
C GLU A 76 -0.58 -18.95 34.24
N LEU A 77 -0.59 -17.66 33.90
CA LEU A 77 0.60 -16.83 33.70
C LEU A 77 0.51 -15.55 34.55
N PRO A 78 1.63 -15.06 35.12
CA PRO A 78 1.65 -13.86 35.97
C PRO A 78 1.59 -12.58 35.12
N GLN A 79 0.55 -12.46 34.29
CA GLN A 79 0.32 -11.38 33.34
C GLN A 79 -1.09 -10.82 33.51
N VAL A 80 -1.25 -9.55 33.17
CA VAL A 80 -2.55 -8.91 33.02
C VAL A 80 -2.60 -8.28 31.64
N ASN A 81 -3.67 -8.58 30.92
CA ASN A 81 -3.91 -8.12 29.57
C ASN A 81 -5.26 -7.42 29.51
N ALA A 82 -5.37 -6.44 28.62
CA ALA A 82 -6.64 -5.81 28.33
C ALA A 82 -6.79 -5.49 26.85
N THR A 83 -8.02 -5.53 26.36
CA THR A 83 -8.37 -4.97 25.06
C THR A 83 -9.62 -4.11 25.18
N ALA A 84 -9.56 -2.91 24.61
CA ALA A 84 -10.71 -2.05 24.44
C ALA A 84 -11.16 -2.12 22.98
N ARG A 85 -12.45 -2.36 22.74
CA ARG A 85 -13.11 -2.17 21.44
C ARG A 85 -13.80 -0.81 21.46
N ILE A 86 -13.61 -0.03 20.39
CA ILE A 86 -14.10 1.36 20.30
C ILE A 86 -14.99 1.49 19.06
N GLY A 87 -16.18 2.05 19.21
CA GLY A 87 -17.10 2.32 18.08
C GLY A 87 -16.71 3.51 17.23
N VAL A 88 -15.59 3.40 16.53
CA VAL A 88 -14.98 4.44 15.66
C VAL A 88 -14.38 3.77 14.43
N GLY A 89 -14.13 4.49 13.34
CA GLY A 89 -13.59 3.87 12.14
C GLY A 89 -13.35 4.83 10.99
N SER A 90 -12.56 4.39 10.00
CA SER A 90 -12.32 5.15 8.78
C SER A 90 -13.55 5.27 7.89
N VAL A 91 -14.68 4.64 8.20
CA VAL A 91 -15.96 4.94 7.51
C VAL A 91 -16.57 6.27 7.97
N TYR A 92 -16.16 6.81 9.12
CA TYR A 92 -16.72 8.05 9.69
C TYR A 92 -15.85 9.29 9.46
N GLU A 93 -14.64 9.15 8.90
CA GLU A 93 -13.80 10.31 8.60
C GLU A 93 -14.37 11.14 7.42
N PRO A 94 -14.08 12.44 7.33
CA PRO A 94 -14.42 13.23 6.15
C PRO A 94 -13.64 12.77 4.90
N ALA A 95 -14.26 12.77 3.72
CA ALA A 95 -13.64 12.30 2.47
C ALA A 95 -12.39 13.12 2.08
N GLU A 96 -12.37 14.40 2.43
CA GLU A 96 -11.25 15.31 2.19
C GLU A 96 -10.08 15.12 3.17
N LYS A 97 -10.29 14.35 4.25
CA LYS A 97 -9.30 14.02 5.30
C LYS A 97 -9.04 12.51 5.41
N ARG A 98 -9.23 11.77 4.31
CA ARG A 98 -8.91 10.33 4.25
C ARG A 98 -7.53 10.01 4.84
N GLY A 99 -7.50 9.10 5.81
CA GLY A 99 -6.34 8.75 6.63
C GLY A 99 -6.38 9.29 8.07
N LEU A 100 -7.31 10.20 8.39
CA LEU A 100 -7.52 10.76 9.73
C LEU A 100 -7.68 9.68 10.80
N ALA A 101 -8.53 8.67 10.56
CA ALA A 101 -8.79 7.60 11.50
C ALA A 101 -7.52 6.81 11.83
N SER A 102 -6.80 6.34 10.81
CA SER A 102 -5.54 5.57 10.99
C SER A 102 -4.44 6.38 11.69
N ILE A 103 -4.36 7.68 11.39
CA ILE A 103 -3.40 8.60 12.02
C ILE A 103 -3.80 8.83 13.48
N THR A 104 -5.08 9.05 13.77
CA THR A 104 -5.61 9.20 15.13
C THR A 104 -5.27 7.97 15.95
N GLY A 105 -5.60 6.77 15.45
CA GLY A 105 -5.29 5.51 16.12
C GLY A 105 -3.79 5.33 16.40
N THR A 106 -2.91 5.72 15.47
CA THR A 106 -1.45 5.66 15.70
C THR A 106 -0.97 6.67 16.76
N VAL A 107 -1.52 7.89 16.71
CA VAL A 107 -1.05 9.00 17.55
C VAL A 107 -1.67 8.99 18.93
N MET A 108 -2.83 8.34 19.15
CA MET A 108 -3.36 8.08 20.50
C MET A 108 -2.30 7.45 21.41
N ARG A 109 -1.62 6.39 20.96
CA ARG A 109 -0.52 5.77 21.70
C ARG A 109 0.81 6.52 21.60
N THR A 110 1.18 6.98 20.40
CA THR A 110 2.54 7.52 20.19
C THR A 110 2.68 8.99 20.58
N GLY A 111 1.57 9.73 20.69
CA GLY A 111 1.50 11.16 20.98
C GLY A 111 1.63 11.55 22.45
N GLY A 112 1.81 10.58 23.35
CA GLY A 112 1.78 10.82 24.79
C GLY A 112 0.37 11.06 25.32
N THR A 113 0.26 11.34 26.61
CA THR A 113 -0.99 11.67 27.30
C THR A 113 -0.89 13.07 27.91
N GLU A 114 -1.99 13.61 28.43
CA GLU A 114 -1.95 14.89 29.14
C GLU A 114 -0.92 14.93 30.29
N SER A 115 -0.72 13.79 30.97
CA SER A 115 0.23 13.70 32.09
C SER A 115 1.64 13.26 31.67
N MET A 116 1.80 12.59 30.52
CA MET A 116 3.07 11.99 30.09
C MET A 116 3.49 12.40 28.68
N ALA A 117 4.71 12.94 28.56
CA ALA A 117 5.34 13.17 27.27
C ALA A 117 5.59 11.85 26.50
N PRO A 118 5.55 11.85 25.15
CA PRO A 118 5.71 10.66 24.30
C PRO A 118 6.88 9.73 24.69
N ASP A 119 8.07 10.29 24.85
CA ASP A 119 9.30 9.52 25.12
C ASP A 119 9.31 8.95 26.55
N SER A 120 8.67 9.66 27.49
CA SER A 120 8.58 9.21 28.88
C SER A 120 7.64 8.02 29.00
N LEU A 121 6.47 8.09 28.35
CA LEU A 121 5.53 6.97 28.26
C LEU A 121 6.22 5.74 27.68
N ASN A 122 6.94 5.89 26.56
CA ASN A 122 7.66 4.79 25.94
C ASN A 122 8.74 4.19 26.86
N THR A 123 9.51 5.04 27.54
CA THR A 123 10.56 4.62 28.47
C THR A 123 9.99 3.83 29.64
N VAL A 124 8.84 4.25 30.19
CA VAL A 124 8.19 3.52 31.30
C VAL A 124 7.78 2.13 30.86
N LEU A 125 7.09 2.00 29.72
CA LEU A 125 6.63 0.71 29.22
C LEU A 125 7.80 -0.23 28.86
N GLU A 126 8.84 0.27 28.17
CA GLU A 126 10.00 -0.54 27.79
C GLU A 126 10.79 -1.06 29.00
N ASN A 127 10.96 -0.26 30.05
CA ASN A 127 11.72 -0.65 31.25
C ASN A 127 11.11 -1.81 32.01
N ILE A 128 9.80 -2.00 31.91
CA ILE A 128 9.05 -3.06 32.60
C ILE A 128 8.52 -4.13 31.63
N GLY A 129 8.91 -4.05 30.34
CA GLY A 129 8.47 -5.00 29.32
C GLY A 129 6.97 -4.98 29.03
N ALA A 130 6.28 -3.86 29.33
CA ALA A 130 4.86 -3.71 29.07
C ALA A 130 4.58 -3.20 27.65
N THR A 131 3.40 -3.50 27.13
CA THR A 131 2.92 -3.08 25.82
C THR A 131 1.60 -2.34 25.97
N VAL A 132 1.47 -1.20 25.32
CA VAL A 132 0.19 -0.53 25.07
C VAL A 132 0.17 -0.15 23.60
N GLU A 133 -0.87 -0.50 22.87
CA GLU A 133 -1.00 -0.21 21.43
C GLU A 133 -2.42 0.20 21.09
N THR A 134 -2.55 1.07 20.09
CA THR A 134 -3.85 1.56 19.61
C THR A 134 -3.93 1.51 18.09
N ASN A 135 -5.11 1.23 17.57
CA ASN A 135 -5.38 1.22 16.13
C ASN A 135 -6.83 1.63 15.86
N ILE A 136 -7.07 2.29 14.73
CA ILE A 136 -8.43 2.51 14.23
C ILE A 136 -8.51 1.92 12.83
N GLY A 137 -9.39 0.94 12.66
CA GLY A 137 -9.65 0.26 11.39
C GLY A 137 -10.84 0.86 10.65
N GLU A 138 -11.46 0.05 9.79
CA GLU A 138 -12.56 0.50 8.93
C GLU A 138 -13.81 0.87 9.72
N THR A 139 -14.31 -0.02 10.57
CA THR A 139 -15.59 0.12 11.31
C THR A 139 -15.45 0.02 12.83
N SER A 140 -14.24 -0.22 13.34
CA SER A 140 -13.96 -0.25 14.78
C SER A 140 -12.52 0.18 15.06
N GLY A 141 -12.31 0.74 16.25
CA GLY A 141 -11.00 0.97 16.84
C GLY A 141 -10.71 -0.03 17.95
N SER A 142 -9.43 -0.12 18.32
CA SER A 142 -8.98 -0.97 19.41
C SER A 142 -7.82 -0.35 20.18
N ALA A 143 -7.78 -0.60 21.49
CA ALA A 143 -6.58 -0.48 22.29
C ALA A 143 -6.23 -1.83 22.93
N TYR A 144 -4.94 -2.09 23.11
CA TYR A 144 -4.42 -3.31 23.71
C TYR A 144 -3.41 -2.96 24.80
N MET A 145 -3.43 -3.70 25.90
CA MET A 145 -2.47 -3.64 26.99
C MET A 145 -1.97 -5.05 27.32
N SER A 146 -0.69 -5.17 27.65
CA SER A 146 -0.10 -6.39 28.22
C SER A 146 1.02 -6.02 29.19
N THR A 147 1.02 -6.60 30.38
CA THR A 147 2.02 -6.38 31.42
C THR A 147 2.13 -7.57 32.37
N LEU A 148 3.18 -7.63 33.18
CA LEU A 148 3.24 -8.56 34.31
C LEU A 148 2.28 -8.09 35.42
N ALA A 149 1.71 -9.04 36.17
CA ALA A 149 0.76 -8.75 37.26
C ALA A 149 1.33 -7.74 38.28
N ASP A 150 2.62 -7.89 38.65
CA ASP A 150 3.35 -6.99 39.55
C ASP A 150 3.45 -5.52 39.06
N HIS A 151 3.08 -5.24 37.80
CA HIS A 151 3.18 -3.94 37.17
C HIS A 151 1.83 -3.36 36.73
N VAL A 152 0.71 -4.05 37.01
CA VAL A 152 -0.62 -3.60 36.57
C VAL A 152 -1.00 -2.22 37.13
N ASP A 153 -0.68 -1.95 38.39
CA ASP A 153 -0.92 -0.65 39.04
C ASP A 153 -0.14 0.51 38.39
N THR A 154 0.91 0.20 37.63
CA THR A 154 1.69 1.20 36.87
C THR A 154 1.17 1.36 35.44
N VAL A 155 0.79 0.26 34.78
CA VAL A 155 0.47 0.26 33.34
C VAL A 155 -0.99 0.56 33.07
N LEU A 156 -1.92 0.08 33.91
CA LEU A 156 -3.35 0.30 33.72
C LEU A 156 -3.74 1.79 33.72
N PRO A 157 -3.18 2.66 34.60
CA PRO A 157 -3.42 4.11 34.50
C PRO A 157 -2.91 4.72 33.19
N ILE A 158 -1.74 4.27 32.69
CA ILE A 158 -1.20 4.72 31.39
C ILE A 158 -2.14 4.30 30.25
N PHE A 159 -2.65 3.06 30.29
CA PHE A 159 -3.61 2.57 29.32
C PHE A 159 -4.92 3.38 29.35
N ALA A 160 -5.43 3.68 30.54
CA ALA A 160 -6.62 4.51 30.72
C ALA A 160 -6.40 5.92 30.16
N GLU A 161 -5.26 6.56 30.43
CA GLU A 161 -4.94 7.88 29.88
C GLU A 161 -4.75 7.87 28.35
N VAL A 162 -4.14 6.83 27.77
CA VAL A 162 -4.01 6.69 26.30
C VAL A 162 -5.39 6.62 25.63
N LEU A 163 -6.36 5.99 26.29
CA LEU A 163 -7.74 5.94 25.81
C LEU A 163 -8.49 7.26 26.02
N ARG A 164 -8.37 7.85 27.20
CA ARG A 164 -9.21 8.98 27.64
C ARG A 164 -8.66 10.34 27.24
N GLN A 165 -7.34 10.52 27.31
CA GLN A 165 -6.65 11.81 27.29
C GLN A 165 -5.33 11.78 26.48
N PRO A 166 -5.34 11.32 25.22
CA PRO A 166 -4.16 11.39 24.36
C PRO A 166 -3.78 12.85 24.06
N ALA A 167 -2.50 13.20 24.21
CA ALA A 167 -2.03 14.58 23.99
C ALA A 167 -1.88 14.95 22.51
N PHE A 168 -1.81 13.95 21.62
CA PHE A 168 -1.58 14.11 20.19
C PHE A 168 -0.39 15.03 19.86
N ALA A 169 0.78 14.78 20.46
CA ALA A 169 1.97 15.62 20.23
C ALA A 169 2.24 15.87 18.73
N GLU A 170 2.44 17.15 18.35
CA GLU A 170 2.49 17.59 16.95
C GLU A 170 3.60 16.89 16.13
N ASP A 171 4.77 16.68 16.74
CA ASP A 171 5.88 15.96 16.09
C ASP A 171 5.52 14.51 15.76
N ARG A 172 4.70 13.87 16.60
CA ARG A 172 4.18 12.51 16.39
C ARG A 172 3.09 12.47 15.33
N VAL A 173 2.26 13.51 15.24
CA VAL A 173 1.32 13.70 14.11
C VAL A 173 2.08 13.79 12.79
N GLN A 174 3.13 14.62 12.71
CA GLN A 174 3.94 14.74 11.49
C GLN A 174 4.68 13.45 11.13
N GLN A 175 5.13 12.69 12.13
CA GLN A 175 5.74 11.38 11.92
C GLN A 175 4.72 10.37 11.37
N ALA A 176 3.52 10.30 11.94
CA ALA A 176 2.45 9.42 11.47
C ALA A 176 2.05 9.76 10.03
N LYS A 177 1.85 11.05 9.72
CA LYS A 177 1.58 11.53 8.35
C LYS A 177 2.68 11.08 7.37
N SER A 178 3.94 11.21 7.77
CA SER A 178 5.10 10.81 6.95
C SER A 178 5.14 9.29 6.70
N ARG A 179 4.75 8.47 7.68
CA ARG A 179 4.61 7.01 7.52
C ARG A 179 3.49 6.66 6.53
N VAL A 180 2.32 7.29 6.65
CA VAL A 180 1.20 7.09 5.71
C VAL A 180 1.61 7.48 4.29
N LYS A 181 2.23 8.65 4.09
CA LYS A 181 2.73 9.07 2.77
C LYS A 181 3.78 8.13 2.19
N SER A 182 4.66 7.59 3.02
CA SER A 182 5.63 6.58 2.60
C SER A 182 4.93 5.30 2.14
N GLY A 183 3.89 4.88 2.85
CA GLY A 183 3.00 3.79 2.44
C GLY A 183 2.35 4.05 1.09
N ILE A 184 1.76 5.24 0.91
CA ILE A 184 1.16 5.67 -0.37
C ILE A 184 2.18 5.57 -1.50
N SER A 185 3.40 6.10 -1.33
CA SER A 185 4.45 6.08 -2.37
C SER A 185 4.86 4.67 -2.84
N ARG A 186 4.60 3.65 -2.01
CA ARG A 186 4.95 2.25 -2.25
C ARG A 186 3.73 1.36 -2.54
N ARG A 187 2.53 1.94 -2.58
CA ARG A 187 1.27 1.18 -2.65
C ARG A 187 1.10 0.35 -3.93
N ASN A 188 1.92 0.62 -4.94
CA ASN A 188 1.93 -0.07 -6.24
C ASN A 188 3.11 -1.04 -6.42
N ASP A 189 3.93 -1.24 -5.39
CA ASP A 189 5.06 -2.18 -5.44
C ASP A 189 4.57 -3.63 -5.60
N ASN A 190 3.44 -4.00 -4.96
CA ASN A 190 2.95 -5.37 -4.87
C ASN A 190 1.59 -5.54 -5.59
N ALA A 191 1.51 -6.49 -6.53
CA ALA A 191 0.29 -6.78 -7.30
C ALA A 191 -0.90 -7.22 -6.42
N SER A 192 -0.64 -7.93 -5.31
CA SER A 192 -1.69 -8.39 -4.39
C SER A 192 -2.29 -7.22 -3.59
N SER A 193 -1.45 -6.23 -3.24
CA SER A 193 -1.93 -4.99 -2.61
C SER A 193 -2.76 -4.13 -3.57
N ILE A 194 -2.37 -4.09 -4.86
CA ILE A 194 -3.13 -3.40 -5.90
C ILE A 194 -4.49 -4.07 -6.09
N VAL A 195 -4.54 -5.39 -6.35
CA VAL A 195 -5.81 -6.09 -6.60
C VAL A 195 -6.73 -5.98 -5.39
N GLY A 196 -6.20 -6.03 -4.16
CA GLY A 196 -7.00 -5.85 -2.95
C GLY A 196 -7.64 -4.47 -2.88
N ARG A 197 -6.84 -3.41 -3.10
CA ARG A 197 -7.30 -2.02 -3.01
C ARG A 197 -8.27 -1.66 -4.14
N GLU A 198 -7.87 -1.89 -5.39
CA GLU A 198 -8.66 -1.47 -6.54
C GLU A 198 -9.95 -2.31 -6.68
N PHE A 199 -9.95 -3.56 -6.21
CA PHE A 199 -11.18 -4.36 -6.20
C PHE A 199 -12.24 -3.78 -5.27
N GLU A 200 -11.88 -3.20 -4.11
CA GLU A 200 -12.88 -2.49 -3.28
C GLU A 200 -13.49 -1.30 -4.02
N LYS A 201 -12.68 -0.53 -4.76
CA LYS A 201 -13.15 0.63 -5.53
C LYS A 201 -14.05 0.23 -6.68
N VAL A 202 -13.71 -0.82 -7.40
CA VAL A 202 -14.58 -1.38 -8.44
C VAL A 202 -15.89 -1.86 -7.84
N LEU A 203 -15.84 -2.48 -6.66
CA LEU A 203 -17.00 -3.09 -6.02
C LEU A 203 -17.97 -2.07 -5.42
N TYR A 204 -17.46 -1.04 -4.73
CA TYR A 204 -18.26 -0.10 -3.96
C TYR A 204 -18.26 1.33 -4.53
N GLY A 205 -17.48 1.60 -5.56
CA GLY A 205 -17.19 2.96 -6.04
C GLY A 205 -16.08 3.65 -5.22
N GLU A 206 -15.27 4.49 -5.87
CA GLU A 206 -14.09 5.12 -5.24
C GLU A 206 -14.44 6.09 -4.08
N ASP A 207 -15.63 6.67 -4.12
CA ASP A 207 -16.12 7.58 -3.08
C ASP A 207 -16.76 6.87 -1.87
N SER A 208 -17.01 5.56 -1.99
CA SER A 208 -17.60 4.80 -0.90
C SER A 208 -16.71 4.79 0.34
N PRO A 209 -17.29 4.99 1.55
CA PRO A 209 -16.57 4.86 2.81
C PRO A 209 -15.80 3.54 2.98
N TYR A 210 -16.21 2.49 2.26
CA TYR A 210 -15.61 1.15 2.29
C TYR A 210 -14.48 0.93 1.27
N ALA A 211 -14.30 1.84 0.32
CA ALA A 211 -13.28 1.71 -0.73
C ALA A 211 -12.28 2.88 -0.76
N ARG A 212 -12.66 4.01 -0.16
CA ARG A 212 -11.85 5.22 -0.15
C ARG A 212 -10.50 4.98 0.52
N THR A 213 -9.42 5.50 -0.10
CA THR A 213 -8.06 5.38 0.42
C THR A 213 -7.41 6.72 0.73
N PRO A 214 -6.45 6.78 1.68
CA PRO A 214 -5.66 7.98 1.90
C PRO A 214 -4.85 8.37 0.67
N GLU A 215 -4.84 9.66 0.35
CA GLU A 215 -4.02 10.27 -0.68
C GLU A 215 -3.06 11.30 -0.10
N LEU A 216 -2.01 11.66 -0.86
CA LEU A 216 -1.01 12.61 -0.37
C LEU A 216 -1.66 13.93 0.08
N TYR A 217 -2.61 14.44 -0.71
CA TYR A 217 -3.32 15.68 -0.42
C TYR A 217 -4.33 15.57 0.72
N THR A 218 -4.99 14.42 0.92
CA THR A 218 -5.92 14.23 2.05
C THR A 218 -5.14 14.13 3.36
N VAL A 219 -4.05 13.38 3.37
CA VAL A 219 -3.13 13.30 4.51
C VAL A 219 -2.53 14.67 4.83
N ASP A 220 -2.23 15.47 3.81
CA ASP A 220 -1.74 16.83 4.02
C ASP A 220 -2.76 17.76 4.68
N ARG A 221 -4.06 17.54 4.46
CA ARG A 221 -5.15 18.30 5.09
C ARG A 221 -5.33 17.96 6.57
N VAL A 222 -4.97 16.75 7.01
CA VAL A 222 -5.06 16.35 8.42
C VAL A 222 -4.19 17.25 9.31
N ARG A 223 -4.81 17.82 10.34
CA ARG A 223 -4.23 18.65 11.41
C ARG A 223 -4.38 17.94 12.76
N ARG A 224 -3.54 18.29 13.73
CA ARG A 224 -3.66 17.79 15.12
C ARG A 224 -5.05 17.99 15.70
N GLN A 225 -5.65 19.15 15.46
CA GLN A 225 -7.00 19.43 15.96
C GLN A 225 -8.04 18.46 15.39
N ASP A 226 -7.87 18.01 14.14
CA ASP A 226 -8.78 17.01 13.56
C ASP A 226 -8.72 15.67 14.31
N LEU A 227 -7.55 15.27 14.82
CA LEU A 227 -7.40 14.04 15.61
C LEU A 227 -8.07 14.20 16.97
N VAL A 228 -7.92 15.36 17.60
CA VAL A 228 -8.57 15.70 18.88
C VAL A 228 -10.09 15.66 18.68
N ASP A 229 -10.60 16.38 17.68
CA ASP A 229 -12.04 16.43 17.39
C ASP A 229 -12.60 15.04 17.04
N PHE A 230 -11.85 14.23 16.28
CA PHE A 230 -12.26 12.87 15.94
C PHE A 230 -12.24 11.93 17.16
N HIS A 231 -11.29 12.09 18.09
CA HIS A 231 -11.27 11.36 19.34
C HIS A 231 -12.44 11.78 20.25
N ASP A 232 -12.61 13.08 20.46
CA ASP A 232 -13.69 13.67 21.27
C ASP A 232 -15.09 13.36 20.72
N GLN A 233 -15.22 13.06 19.42
CA GLN A 233 -16.50 12.72 18.80
C GLN A 233 -16.90 11.26 19.01
N TYR A 234 -15.95 10.33 19.11
CA TYR A 234 -16.24 8.90 19.04
C TYR A 234 -15.71 8.08 20.23
N VAL A 235 -14.75 8.58 21.00
CA VAL A 235 -14.12 7.81 22.08
C VAL A 235 -14.74 8.22 23.41
N HIS A 236 -15.81 7.51 23.77
CA HIS A 236 -16.61 7.74 24.98
C HIS A 236 -16.81 6.43 25.75
N PRO A 237 -17.05 6.48 27.09
CA PRO A 237 -17.23 5.28 27.91
C PRO A 237 -18.34 4.36 27.37
N ASN A 238 -19.50 4.91 26.99
CA ASN A 238 -20.63 4.15 26.42
C ASN A 238 -20.43 3.72 24.95
N ASN A 239 -19.28 4.03 24.35
CA ASN A 239 -18.86 3.56 23.02
C ASN A 239 -17.60 2.68 23.08
N VAL A 240 -17.18 2.30 24.29
CA VAL A 240 -16.02 1.47 24.56
C VAL A 240 -16.43 0.25 25.36
N ILE A 241 -16.04 -0.93 24.87
CA ILE A 241 -16.15 -2.18 25.62
C ILE A 241 -14.75 -2.62 25.98
N LEU A 242 -14.48 -2.76 27.28
CA LEU A 242 -13.20 -3.20 27.80
C LEU A 242 -13.27 -4.66 28.20
N SER A 243 -12.26 -5.44 27.87
CA SER A 243 -12.08 -6.80 28.34
C SER A 243 -10.72 -6.95 29.00
N VAL A 244 -10.68 -7.48 30.21
CA VAL A 244 -9.46 -7.63 31.03
C VAL A 244 -9.34 -9.08 31.48
N TRP A 245 -8.16 -9.67 31.31
CA TRP A 245 -7.88 -11.04 31.76
C TRP A 245 -6.45 -11.22 32.27
N GLY A 246 -6.29 -12.20 33.15
CA GLY A 246 -4.99 -12.58 33.71
C GLY A 246 -5.00 -12.71 35.23
N ASP A 247 -3.80 -12.65 35.82
CA ASP A 247 -3.53 -12.97 37.22
C ASP A 247 -3.90 -11.79 38.13
N PHE A 248 -5.18 -11.73 38.52
CA PHE A 248 -5.75 -10.75 39.44
C PHE A 248 -7.02 -11.29 40.13
N GLU A 249 -7.38 -10.71 41.28
CA GLU A 249 -8.67 -10.97 41.93
C GLU A 249 -9.76 -10.07 41.31
N ALA A 250 -10.84 -10.66 40.81
CA ALA A 250 -11.88 -9.94 40.04
C ALA A 250 -12.46 -8.72 40.77
N ASP A 251 -12.87 -8.87 42.04
CA ASP A 251 -13.42 -7.79 42.86
C ASP A 251 -12.44 -6.59 43.00
N GLN A 252 -11.14 -6.87 43.12
CA GLN A 252 -10.11 -5.83 43.26
C GLN A 252 -9.88 -5.12 41.93
N MET A 253 -9.78 -5.88 40.83
CA MET A 253 -9.63 -5.33 39.49
C MET A 253 -10.85 -4.48 39.10
N GLU A 254 -12.06 -4.93 39.42
CA GLU A 254 -13.27 -4.13 39.23
C GLU A 254 -13.16 -2.79 39.93
N GLN A 255 -12.75 -2.78 41.21
CA GLN A 255 -12.57 -1.54 41.95
C GLN A 255 -11.53 -0.62 41.27
N THR A 256 -10.38 -1.15 40.87
CA THR A 256 -9.35 -0.37 40.17
C THR A 256 -9.89 0.20 38.87
N LEU A 257 -10.67 -0.56 38.09
CA LEU A 257 -11.26 -0.07 36.84
C LEU A 257 -12.33 0.99 37.09
N ARG A 258 -13.13 0.88 38.15
CA ARG A 258 -14.05 1.94 38.58
C ARG A 258 -13.30 3.21 38.94
N GLU A 259 -12.15 3.11 39.60
CA GLU A 259 -11.30 4.26 39.91
C GLU A 259 -10.67 4.88 38.65
N GLN A 260 -10.29 4.07 37.66
CA GLN A 260 -9.66 4.55 36.41
C GLN A 260 -10.64 5.06 35.35
N PHE A 261 -11.89 4.60 35.33
CA PHE A 261 -12.85 4.94 34.27
C PHE A 261 -14.17 5.50 34.77
N GLY A 262 -14.48 5.43 36.06
CA GLY A 262 -15.80 5.81 36.60
C GLY A 262 -16.10 7.31 36.52
N ASP A 263 -15.07 8.16 36.43
CA ASP A 263 -15.19 9.61 36.27
C ASP A 263 -15.15 10.05 34.78
N TRP A 264 -15.07 9.10 33.85
CA TRP A 264 -15.08 9.41 32.42
C TRP A 264 -16.50 9.76 31.97
N GLU A 265 -16.72 10.99 31.52
CA GLU A 265 -18.04 11.47 31.08
C GLU A 265 -18.23 11.30 29.56
N ALA A 266 -19.45 10.93 29.15
CA ALA A 266 -19.92 11.01 27.77
C ALA A 266 -20.93 12.17 27.63
N PRO A 267 -21.03 12.81 26.44
CA PRO A 267 -22.14 13.72 26.17
C PRO A 267 -23.49 13.03 26.39
N ALA A 268 -24.43 13.72 27.05
CA ALA A 268 -25.71 13.13 27.44
C ALA A 268 -26.55 12.58 26.27
N ASP A 269 -26.39 13.17 25.09
CA ASP A 269 -27.11 12.80 23.86
C ASP A 269 -26.23 11.98 22.88
N PHE A 270 -25.09 11.43 23.33
CA PHE A 270 -24.23 10.61 22.48
C PHE A 270 -24.86 9.23 22.21
N GLU A 271 -25.04 8.90 20.93
CA GLU A 271 -25.42 7.57 20.46
C GLU A 271 -24.26 6.95 19.65
N PRO A 272 -23.90 5.67 19.90
CA PRO A 272 -22.91 4.97 19.10
C PRO A 272 -23.22 5.03 17.59
N PRO A 273 -22.25 5.38 16.73
CA PRO A 273 -22.50 5.57 15.31
C PRO A 273 -22.77 4.23 14.59
N THR A 274 -23.72 4.22 13.67
CA THR A 274 -23.91 3.08 12.75
C THR A 274 -23.12 3.33 11.47
N PRO A 275 -22.34 2.36 10.94
CA PRO A 275 -21.67 2.51 9.66
C PRO A 275 -22.67 2.83 8.53
N PRO A 276 -22.28 3.62 7.53
CA PRO A 276 -23.14 3.90 6.38
C PRO A 276 -23.47 2.60 5.65
N GLU A 277 -24.69 2.43 5.15
CA GLU A 277 -24.99 1.28 4.29
C GLU A 277 -24.18 1.37 2.98
N PRO A 278 -23.62 0.27 2.46
CA PRO A 278 -22.96 0.30 1.17
C PRO A 278 -23.97 0.61 0.06
N ASP A 279 -23.71 1.68 -0.70
CA ASP A 279 -24.46 2.03 -1.91
C ASP A 279 -23.71 1.45 -3.12
N ALA A 280 -23.99 0.19 -3.45
CA ALA A 280 -23.33 -0.50 -4.54
C ALA A 280 -24.28 -1.50 -5.22
N GLU A 281 -24.41 -1.36 -6.54
CA GLU A 281 -25.19 -2.28 -7.36
C GLU A 281 -24.31 -3.42 -7.88
N ARG A 282 -24.92 -4.58 -8.12
CA ARG A 282 -24.25 -5.69 -8.80
C ARG A 282 -24.18 -5.37 -10.29
N ALA A 283 -23.01 -5.55 -10.88
CA ALA A 283 -22.79 -5.34 -12.30
C ALA A 283 -21.64 -6.22 -12.81
N HIS A 284 -21.68 -6.51 -14.11
CA HIS A 284 -20.56 -7.16 -14.81
C HIS A 284 -19.60 -6.10 -15.34
N SER A 285 -18.31 -6.24 -15.04
CA SER A 285 -17.27 -5.49 -15.76
C SER A 285 -15.94 -6.23 -15.74
N VAL A 286 -15.11 -6.01 -16.76
CA VAL A 286 -13.74 -6.56 -16.82
C VAL A 286 -12.77 -5.39 -16.69
N ASN A 287 -11.99 -5.39 -15.63
CA ASN A 287 -11.11 -4.31 -15.22
C ASN A 287 -9.67 -4.80 -15.28
N PHE A 288 -8.76 -3.94 -15.73
CA PHE A 288 -7.37 -4.28 -15.94
C PHE A 288 -6.42 -3.22 -15.40
N VAL A 289 -5.41 -3.67 -14.66
CA VAL A 289 -4.25 -2.86 -14.28
C VAL A 289 -3.01 -3.46 -14.91
N GLN A 290 -2.39 -2.72 -15.81
CA GLN A 290 -1.13 -3.09 -16.43
C GLN A 290 0.02 -3.02 -15.41
N LYS A 291 0.66 -4.17 -15.17
CA LYS A 291 1.86 -4.30 -14.34
C LYS A 291 2.91 -5.14 -15.07
N SER A 292 3.83 -4.47 -15.76
CA SER A 292 4.80 -5.13 -16.65
C SER A 292 5.96 -5.84 -15.94
N ASP A 293 6.18 -5.55 -14.65
CA ASP A 293 7.26 -6.09 -13.83
C ASP A 293 6.87 -7.37 -13.06
N VAL A 294 5.75 -8.03 -13.42
CA VAL A 294 5.32 -9.31 -12.84
C VAL A 294 5.21 -10.41 -13.90
N ASN A 295 5.41 -11.65 -13.45
CA ASN A 295 5.26 -12.89 -14.25
C ASN A 295 3.99 -13.69 -13.88
N GLN A 296 3.25 -13.22 -12.88
CA GLN A 296 1.98 -13.79 -12.46
C GLN A 296 0.93 -12.67 -12.39
N SER A 297 -0.25 -12.97 -12.90
CA SER A 297 -1.43 -12.15 -12.74
C SER A 297 -2.08 -12.41 -11.38
N LYS A 298 -2.59 -11.35 -10.75
CA LYS A 298 -3.49 -11.43 -9.60
C LYS A 298 -4.89 -11.10 -10.09
N ILE A 299 -5.79 -12.05 -9.91
CA ILE A 299 -7.14 -11.99 -10.45
C ILE A 299 -8.09 -12.05 -9.26
N ARG A 300 -9.07 -11.16 -9.24
CA ARG A 300 -10.16 -11.19 -8.28
C ARG A 300 -11.46 -10.86 -8.99
N MET A 301 -12.50 -11.60 -8.70
CA MET A 301 -13.84 -11.39 -9.19
C MET A 301 -14.85 -11.41 -8.06
N GLY A 302 -16.00 -10.77 -8.23
CA GLY A 302 -17.10 -10.83 -7.27
C GLY A 302 -18.03 -9.64 -7.34
N HIS A 303 -18.92 -9.54 -6.35
CA HIS A 303 -20.01 -8.57 -6.35
C HIS A 303 -20.41 -8.18 -4.92
N PRO A 304 -21.05 -7.01 -4.71
CA PRO A 304 -21.60 -6.64 -3.41
C PRO A 304 -22.58 -7.70 -2.92
N GLY A 305 -22.60 -7.94 -1.62
CA GLY A 305 -23.47 -8.93 -0.99
C GLY A 305 -24.59 -8.29 -0.19
N GLU A 306 -25.55 -9.11 0.21
CA GLU A 306 -26.72 -8.72 1.01
C GLU A 306 -26.77 -9.44 2.37
N LEU A 307 -25.94 -10.47 2.56
CA LEU A 307 -25.94 -11.30 3.77
C LEU A 307 -25.28 -10.58 4.96
N THR A 308 -25.96 -10.62 6.11
CA THR A 308 -25.36 -10.37 7.42
C THR A 308 -25.33 -11.64 8.25
N ARG A 309 -24.57 -11.65 9.34
CA ARG A 309 -24.50 -12.80 10.25
C ARG A 309 -25.82 -13.13 10.96
N ARG A 310 -26.82 -12.24 10.92
CA ARG A 310 -28.18 -12.51 11.44
C ARG A 310 -29.08 -13.24 10.45
N SER A 311 -28.65 -13.45 9.20
CA SER A 311 -29.46 -14.15 8.21
C SER A 311 -29.69 -15.60 8.64
N ASP A 312 -30.90 -16.10 8.44
CA ASP A 312 -31.24 -17.52 8.62
C ASP A 312 -30.39 -18.41 7.69
N ASP A 313 -29.97 -17.89 6.54
CA ASP A 313 -29.12 -18.60 5.58
C ASP A 313 -27.62 -18.57 5.92
N TYR A 314 -27.22 -17.95 7.04
CA TYR A 314 -25.80 -17.77 7.38
C TYR A 314 -25.04 -19.10 7.48
N ALA A 315 -25.64 -20.12 8.10
CA ALA A 315 -25.04 -21.46 8.22
C ALA A 315 -24.86 -22.13 6.85
N SER A 316 -25.87 -22.06 5.99
CA SER A 316 -25.83 -22.60 4.63
C SER A 316 -24.75 -21.92 3.78
N VAL A 317 -24.59 -20.60 3.93
CA VAL A 317 -23.52 -19.84 3.25
C VAL A 317 -22.13 -20.16 3.81
N GLN A 318 -21.99 -20.43 5.12
CA GLN A 318 -20.70 -20.92 5.66
C GLN A 318 -20.33 -22.27 5.04
N MET A 319 -21.28 -23.21 4.91
CA MET A 319 -21.02 -24.51 4.26
C MET A 319 -20.75 -24.37 2.76
N MET A 320 -21.45 -23.46 2.08
CA MET A 320 -21.16 -23.11 0.68
C MET A 320 -19.71 -22.61 0.53
N ASN A 321 -19.24 -21.74 1.44
CA ASN A 321 -17.86 -21.25 1.42
C ASN A 321 -16.84 -22.37 1.61
N GLU A 322 -17.08 -23.29 2.55
CA GLU A 322 -16.16 -24.41 2.80
C GLU A 322 -16.12 -25.41 1.65
N VAL A 323 -17.26 -25.71 1.03
CA VAL A 323 -17.31 -26.55 -0.18
C VAL A 323 -16.57 -25.86 -1.35
N LEU A 324 -16.77 -24.56 -1.55
CA LEU A 324 -16.15 -23.83 -2.65
C LEU A 324 -14.63 -23.63 -2.43
N SER A 325 -14.21 -23.24 -1.23
CA SER A 325 -12.88 -22.70 -0.94
C SER A 325 -12.25 -23.14 0.40
N GLY A 326 -12.72 -24.23 1.03
CA GLY A 326 -12.24 -24.75 2.32
C GLY A 326 -10.83 -25.35 2.34
N GLY A 327 -9.87 -24.72 1.64
CA GLY A 327 -8.48 -25.16 1.56
C GLY A 327 -8.28 -26.28 0.55
N PHE A 328 -7.59 -27.35 0.97
CA PHE A 328 -7.17 -28.45 0.08
C PHE A 328 -8.33 -29.30 -0.43
N SER A 329 -9.48 -29.31 0.25
CA SER A 329 -10.68 -30.08 -0.11
C SER A 329 -11.64 -29.32 -1.01
N GLY A 330 -11.63 -27.97 -0.98
CA GLY A 330 -12.61 -27.15 -1.69
C GLY A 330 -12.50 -27.24 -3.22
N ARG A 331 -13.64 -27.08 -3.92
CA ARG A 331 -13.77 -27.23 -5.38
C ARG A 331 -12.78 -26.37 -6.15
N LEU A 332 -12.59 -25.10 -5.76
CA LEU A 332 -11.63 -24.21 -6.40
C LEU A 332 -10.20 -24.77 -6.35
N PHE A 333 -9.79 -25.32 -5.22
CA PHE A 333 -8.45 -25.89 -5.08
C PHE A 333 -8.29 -27.14 -5.94
N GLN A 334 -9.28 -28.05 -5.91
CA GLN A 334 -9.21 -29.29 -6.69
C GLN A 334 -9.15 -28.98 -8.18
N GLU A 335 -10.08 -28.19 -8.69
CA GLU A 335 -10.20 -28.00 -10.13
C GLU A 335 -9.15 -27.04 -10.68
N VAL A 336 -8.97 -25.86 -10.06
CA VAL A 336 -8.09 -24.82 -10.61
C VAL A 336 -6.61 -25.12 -10.34
N ARG A 337 -6.29 -25.65 -9.15
CA ARG A 337 -4.89 -25.89 -8.74
C ARG A 337 -4.44 -27.34 -8.92
N ARG A 338 -5.22 -28.34 -8.50
CA ARG A 338 -4.80 -29.76 -8.57
C ARG A 338 -4.94 -30.33 -9.99
N GLU A 339 -6.13 -30.23 -10.59
CA GLU A 339 -6.41 -30.84 -11.89
C GLU A 339 -5.82 -30.04 -13.05
N LYS A 340 -6.08 -28.72 -13.09
CA LYS A 340 -5.64 -27.87 -14.21
C LYS A 340 -4.24 -27.28 -14.05
N GLY A 341 -3.70 -27.24 -12.83
CA GLY A 341 -2.36 -26.70 -12.57
C GLY A 341 -2.21 -25.20 -12.88
N LEU A 342 -3.32 -24.45 -12.92
CA LEU A 342 -3.34 -23.04 -13.36
C LEU A 342 -2.89 -22.06 -12.28
N ALA A 343 -2.93 -22.47 -11.02
CA ALA A 343 -2.75 -21.57 -9.89
C ALA A 343 -1.77 -22.08 -8.85
N TYR A 344 -0.97 -21.17 -8.30
CA TYR A 344 -0.27 -21.47 -7.05
C TYR A 344 -1.21 -21.33 -5.84
N SER A 345 -2.10 -20.33 -5.89
CA SER A 345 -3.10 -20.05 -4.87
C SER A 345 -4.43 -19.64 -5.52
N VAL A 346 -5.52 -20.17 -5.00
CA VAL A 346 -6.90 -19.84 -5.36
C VAL A 346 -7.70 -19.74 -4.06
N ASN A 347 -8.63 -18.79 -3.98
CA ASN A 347 -9.54 -18.65 -2.84
C ASN A 347 -10.84 -17.97 -3.24
N GLY A 348 -11.85 -18.09 -2.41
CA GLY A 348 -13.08 -17.31 -2.50
C GLY A 348 -13.89 -17.40 -1.23
N ALA A 349 -14.77 -16.43 -1.02
CA ALA A 349 -15.71 -16.42 0.09
C ALA A 349 -16.87 -15.48 -0.20
N TYR A 350 -18.05 -15.86 0.27
CA TYR A 350 -19.14 -14.95 0.57
C TYR A 350 -19.01 -14.50 2.04
N THR A 351 -18.66 -13.23 2.25
CA THR A 351 -18.48 -12.66 3.58
C THR A 351 -19.81 -12.15 4.14
N ALA A 352 -19.88 -12.05 5.47
CA ALA A 352 -21.03 -11.48 6.19
C ALA A 352 -20.55 -10.65 7.38
N GLY A 353 -20.98 -9.40 7.46
CA GLY A 353 -20.73 -8.50 8.59
C GLY A 353 -21.73 -8.70 9.72
N TYR A 354 -21.40 -8.16 10.90
CA TYR A 354 -22.32 -8.17 12.05
C TYR A 354 -23.43 -7.12 11.93
N ASN A 355 -23.09 -5.95 11.38
CA ASN A 355 -23.98 -4.79 11.27
C ASN A 355 -24.05 -4.21 9.85
N ARG A 356 -23.49 -4.92 8.86
CA ARG A 356 -23.57 -4.55 7.45
C ARG A 356 -23.51 -5.79 6.56
N PRO A 357 -24.08 -5.74 5.35
CA PRO A 357 -23.90 -6.78 4.36
C PRO A 357 -22.42 -6.99 4.01
N GLY A 358 -22.06 -8.24 3.75
CA GLY A 358 -20.73 -8.57 3.23
C GLY A 358 -20.67 -8.50 1.69
N ARG A 359 -19.91 -9.41 1.09
CA ARG A 359 -19.72 -9.49 -0.36
C ARG A 359 -19.25 -10.86 -0.78
N PHE A 360 -19.44 -11.16 -2.06
CA PHE A 360 -18.77 -12.30 -2.67
C PHE A 360 -17.44 -11.86 -3.29
N TYR A 361 -16.40 -12.68 -3.14
CA TYR A 361 -15.24 -12.63 -4.01
C TYR A 361 -14.65 -14.02 -4.23
N ALA A 362 -14.04 -14.23 -5.39
CA ALA A 362 -13.17 -15.36 -5.69
C ALA A 362 -11.94 -14.85 -6.46
N GLY A 363 -10.81 -15.53 -6.37
CA GLY A 363 -9.58 -15.04 -6.96
C GLY A 363 -8.51 -16.10 -7.12
N VAL A 364 -7.59 -15.81 -8.02
CA VAL A 364 -6.54 -16.74 -8.41
C VAL A 364 -5.25 -15.98 -8.74
N ALA A 365 -4.12 -16.57 -8.36
CA ALA A 365 -2.81 -16.15 -8.82
C ALA A 365 -2.27 -17.17 -9.83
N SER A 366 -2.19 -16.75 -11.08
CA SER A 366 -1.83 -17.59 -12.23
C SER A 366 -0.64 -16.99 -12.98
N GLN A 367 0.05 -17.80 -13.78
CA GLN A 367 1.04 -17.29 -14.73
C GLN A 367 0.38 -16.33 -15.71
N SER A 368 1.07 -15.27 -16.15
CA SER A 368 0.47 -14.27 -17.06
C SER A 368 -0.17 -14.91 -18.30
N ALA A 369 0.47 -15.94 -18.87
CA ALA A 369 -0.01 -16.65 -20.06
C ALA A 369 -1.36 -17.36 -19.85
N SER A 370 -1.70 -17.76 -18.63
CA SER A 370 -2.93 -18.50 -18.29
C SER A 370 -3.94 -17.63 -17.55
N THR A 371 -3.90 -16.31 -17.72
CA THR A 371 -4.77 -15.35 -17.01
C THR A 371 -6.25 -15.57 -17.33
N VAL A 372 -6.60 -15.57 -18.62
CA VAL A 372 -8.00 -15.76 -19.07
C VAL A 372 -8.49 -17.16 -18.73
N GLU A 373 -7.70 -18.19 -19.04
CA GLU A 373 -8.01 -19.59 -18.71
C GLU A 373 -8.27 -19.79 -17.20
N ALA A 374 -7.40 -19.25 -16.33
CA ALA A 374 -7.58 -19.35 -14.89
C ALA A 374 -8.81 -18.58 -14.39
N THR A 375 -9.13 -17.44 -15.00
CA THR A 375 -10.35 -16.68 -14.67
C THR A 375 -11.60 -17.49 -15.01
N ASN A 376 -11.67 -18.03 -16.24
CA ASN A 376 -12.76 -18.89 -16.68
C ASN A 376 -12.90 -20.14 -15.80
N ALA A 377 -11.79 -20.74 -15.37
CA ALA A 377 -11.83 -21.89 -14.48
C ALA A 377 -12.45 -21.55 -13.11
N VAL A 378 -12.16 -20.37 -12.54
CA VAL A 378 -12.81 -19.92 -11.31
C VAL A 378 -14.30 -19.66 -11.54
N MET A 379 -14.67 -18.95 -12.61
CA MET A 379 -16.07 -18.66 -12.94
C MET A 379 -16.90 -19.95 -13.11
N THR A 380 -16.34 -20.93 -13.83
CA THR A 380 -16.97 -22.24 -14.03
C THR A 380 -17.28 -22.93 -12.71
N GLU A 381 -16.35 -22.92 -11.75
CA GLU A 381 -16.58 -23.55 -10.45
C GLU A 381 -17.60 -22.80 -9.58
N VAL A 382 -17.67 -21.47 -9.71
CA VAL A 382 -18.71 -20.65 -9.07
C VAL A 382 -20.09 -20.94 -9.68
N GLU A 383 -20.18 -21.09 -11.00
CA GLU A 383 -21.41 -21.50 -11.69
C GLU A 383 -21.83 -22.91 -11.31
N ARG A 384 -20.89 -23.87 -11.27
CA ARG A 384 -21.17 -25.25 -10.85
C ARG A 384 -21.70 -25.35 -9.43
N MET A 385 -21.28 -24.48 -8.50
CA MET A 385 -21.89 -24.41 -7.17
C MET A 385 -23.38 -24.05 -7.20
N ARG A 386 -23.85 -23.33 -8.23
CA ARG A 386 -25.27 -22.95 -8.41
C ARG A 386 -26.08 -24.03 -9.14
N GLU A 387 -25.42 -24.90 -9.90
CA GLU A 387 -26.07 -25.92 -10.74
C GLU A 387 -26.07 -27.31 -10.10
N GLU A 388 -25.00 -27.65 -9.38
CA GLU A 388 -24.76 -28.98 -8.83
C GLU A 388 -24.67 -28.92 -7.30
N PRO A 389 -25.59 -29.57 -6.56
CA PRO A 389 -25.46 -29.65 -5.11
C PRO A 389 -24.15 -30.33 -4.71
N PRO A 390 -23.56 -29.99 -3.55
CA PRO A 390 -22.44 -30.76 -3.02
C PRO A 390 -22.83 -32.22 -2.84
N THR A 391 -21.88 -33.12 -3.07
CA THR A 391 -22.06 -34.50 -2.63
C THR A 391 -22.10 -34.58 -1.11
N GLU A 392 -22.70 -35.63 -0.57
CA GLU A 392 -22.68 -35.90 0.88
C GLU A 392 -21.25 -35.98 1.44
N GLU A 393 -20.29 -36.44 0.64
CA GLU A 393 -18.88 -36.49 1.01
C GLU A 393 -18.25 -35.09 1.08
N GLU A 394 -18.48 -34.24 0.06
CA GLU A 394 -18.00 -32.85 0.07
C GLU A 394 -18.57 -32.07 1.26
N LEU A 395 -19.87 -32.20 1.53
CA LEU A 395 -20.51 -31.54 2.66
C LEU A 395 -20.04 -32.12 4.00
N GLY A 396 -19.88 -33.45 4.10
CA GLY A 396 -19.33 -34.10 5.29
C GLY A 396 -17.93 -33.58 5.63
N LEU A 397 -17.03 -33.50 4.64
CA LEU A 397 -15.70 -32.93 4.82
C LEU A 397 -15.73 -31.44 5.20
N ALA A 398 -16.64 -30.66 4.62
CA ALA A 398 -16.83 -29.25 4.95
C ALA A 398 -17.29 -29.06 6.40
N LYS A 399 -18.28 -29.84 6.85
CA LYS A 399 -18.75 -29.86 8.25
C LYS A 399 -17.64 -30.28 9.19
N ASP A 400 -16.94 -31.37 8.90
CA ASP A 400 -15.84 -31.85 9.72
C ASP A 400 -14.73 -30.80 9.84
N SER A 401 -14.34 -30.16 8.73
CA SER A 401 -13.34 -29.08 8.74
C SER A 401 -13.77 -27.93 9.64
N TYR A 402 -15.01 -27.44 9.47
CA TYR A 402 -15.55 -26.35 10.27
C TYR A 402 -15.68 -26.71 11.75
N LEU A 403 -16.30 -27.85 12.06
CA LEU A 403 -16.56 -28.30 13.44
C LEU A 403 -15.27 -28.67 14.18
N ASN A 404 -14.29 -29.27 13.50
CA ASN A 404 -12.97 -29.51 14.10
C ASN A 404 -12.22 -28.21 14.35
N SER A 405 -12.45 -27.16 13.55
CA SER A 405 -11.89 -25.84 13.82
C SER A 405 -12.57 -25.12 14.99
N PHE A 406 -13.76 -25.57 15.40
CA PHE A 406 -14.57 -24.94 16.43
C PHE A 406 -13.85 -24.82 17.77
N VAL A 407 -13.08 -25.84 18.17
CA VAL A 407 -12.35 -25.79 19.46
C VAL A 407 -11.31 -24.69 19.51
N PHE A 408 -10.68 -24.36 18.38
CA PHE A 408 -9.69 -23.28 18.32
C PHE A 408 -10.31 -21.91 18.54
N ASN A 409 -11.63 -21.76 18.35
CA ASN A 409 -12.31 -20.51 18.67
C ASN A 409 -12.30 -20.18 20.17
N PHE A 410 -11.96 -21.13 21.03
CA PHE A 410 -11.94 -20.95 22.48
C PHE A 410 -10.59 -21.33 23.08
N ASP A 411 -9.52 -21.30 22.28
CA ASP A 411 -8.18 -21.73 22.71
C ASP A 411 -7.46 -20.72 23.61
N SER A 412 -7.96 -19.48 23.67
CA SER A 412 -7.39 -18.41 24.49
C SER A 412 -8.46 -17.48 25.06
N GLU A 413 -8.18 -16.96 26.25
CA GLU A 413 -9.01 -16.01 27.00
C GLU A 413 -9.28 -14.76 26.16
N ARG A 414 -8.27 -14.31 25.41
CA ARG A 414 -8.36 -13.17 24.48
C ARG A 414 -9.45 -13.38 23.43
N GLU A 415 -9.52 -14.56 22.82
CA GLU A 415 -10.52 -14.84 21.79
C GLU A 415 -11.93 -14.93 22.38
N ILE A 416 -12.06 -15.58 23.55
CA ILE A 416 -13.32 -15.70 24.27
C ILE A 416 -13.86 -14.31 24.61
N LEU A 417 -13.05 -13.48 25.25
CA LEU A 417 -13.42 -12.12 25.64
C LEU A 417 -13.66 -11.21 24.42
N GLY A 418 -12.78 -11.26 23.41
CA GLY A 418 -12.95 -10.49 22.19
C GLY A 418 -14.27 -10.81 21.47
N ARG A 419 -14.70 -12.08 21.50
CA ARG A 419 -15.98 -12.51 20.95
C ARG A 419 -17.16 -12.03 21.80
N ARG A 420 -17.11 -12.17 23.13
CA ARG A 420 -18.13 -11.61 24.04
C ARG A 420 -18.29 -10.11 23.83
N ALA A 421 -17.19 -9.37 23.77
CA ALA A 421 -17.20 -7.94 23.47
C ALA A 421 -17.76 -7.63 22.08
N THR A 422 -17.50 -8.47 21.07
CA THR A 422 -18.07 -8.31 19.72
C THR A 422 -19.58 -8.53 19.73
N TYR A 423 -20.07 -9.55 20.44
CA TYR A 423 -21.50 -9.82 20.54
C TYR A 423 -22.24 -8.75 21.33
N GLU A 424 -21.67 -8.30 22.44
CA GLU A 424 -22.19 -7.16 23.19
C GLU A 424 -22.27 -5.91 22.31
N TYR A 425 -21.19 -5.59 21.58
CA TYR A 425 -21.12 -4.40 20.73
C TYR A 425 -22.15 -4.39 19.60
N TYR A 426 -22.42 -5.56 19.00
CA TYR A 426 -23.35 -5.69 17.89
C TYR A 426 -24.74 -6.18 18.29
N ASP A 427 -25.01 -6.33 19.59
CA ASP A 427 -26.26 -6.87 20.12
C ASP A 427 -26.58 -8.27 19.56
N TYR A 428 -25.61 -9.19 19.64
CA TYR A 428 -25.78 -10.60 19.28
C TYR A 428 -25.96 -11.45 20.54
N PRO A 429 -26.71 -12.56 20.45
CA PRO A 429 -26.86 -13.46 21.58
C PRO A 429 -25.50 -14.03 21.97
N ALA A 430 -25.27 -14.16 23.28
CA ALA A 430 -23.99 -14.58 23.82
C ALA A 430 -23.58 -15.98 23.30
N ASP A 431 -24.56 -16.84 23.04
CA ASP A 431 -24.44 -18.19 22.49
C ASP A 431 -24.54 -18.25 20.94
N PHE A 432 -24.41 -17.12 20.23
CA PHE A 432 -24.52 -17.06 18.77
C PHE A 432 -23.64 -18.09 18.04
N LEU A 433 -22.41 -18.30 18.51
CA LEU A 433 -21.49 -19.27 17.90
C LEU A 433 -21.97 -20.72 18.09
N GLN A 434 -22.58 -21.04 19.25
CA GLN A 434 -23.19 -22.34 19.49
C GLN A 434 -24.42 -22.53 18.59
N GLN A 435 -25.28 -21.53 18.47
CA GLN A 435 -26.44 -21.57 17.55
C GLN A 435 -25.99 -21.76 16.09
N THR A 436 -24.89 -21.11 15.69
CA THR A 436 -24.32 -21.28 14.34
C THR A 436 -23.79 -22.69 14.12
N ARG A 437 -23.10 -23.27 15.11
CA ARG A 437 -22.63 -24.66 15.07
C ARG A 437 -23.78 -25.64 14.90
N ASP A 438 -24.81 -25.50 15.74
CA ASP A 438 -25.97 -26.40 15.72
C ASP A 438 -26.71 -26.29 14.37
N ALA A 439 -26.86 -25.07 13.83
CA ALA A 439 -27.41 -24.86 12.50
C ALA A 439 -26.55 -25.50 11.39
N ILE A 440 -25.22 -25.44 11.48
CA ILE A 440 -24.30 -26.07 10.52
C ILE A 440 -24.43 -27.59 10.50
N GLU A 441 -24.62 -28.22 11.66
CA GLU A 441 -24.84 -29.67 11.75
C GLU A 441 -26.10 -30.10 10.96
N GLU A 442 -27.12 -29.25 10.90
CA GLU A 442 -28.39 -29.50 10.21
C GLU A 442 -28.37 -29.19 8.71
N VAL A 443 -27.39 -28.42 8.20
CA VAL A 443 -27.31 -28.03 6.77
C VAL A 443 -27.30 -29.25 5.85
N THR A 444 -28.13 -29.24 4.81
CA THR A 444 -28.18 -30.29 3.78
C THR A 444 -27.52 -29.83 2.46
N PRO A 445 -27.22 -30.75 1.53
CA PRO A 445 -26.75 -30.36 0.20
C PRO A 445 -27.70 -29.41 -0.56
N ASP A 446 -29.01 -29.59 -0.39
CA ASP A 446 -30.02 -28.74 -1.03
C ASP A 446 -30.04 -27.32 -0.43
N ASP A 447 -29.72 -27.16 0.86
CA ASP A 447 -29.58 -25.85 1.50
C ASP A 447 -28.35 -25.11 0.96
N VAL A 448 -27.24 -25.80 0.75
CA VAL A 448 -26.03 -25.23 0.13
C VAL A 448 -26.30 -24.81 -1.31
N LEU A 449 -27.00 -25.64 -2.08
CA LEU A 449 -27.39 -25.30 -3.45
C LEU A 449 -28.31 -24.08 -3.48
N SER A 450 -29.30 -24.03 -2.58
CA SER A 450 -30.24 -22.90 -2.47
C SER A 450 -29.51 -21.60 -2.09
N ALA A 451 -28.57 -21.67 -1.16
CA ALA A 451 -27.70 -20.55 -0.79
C ALA A 451 -26.85 -20.09 -1.98
N ALA A 452 -26.24 -21.02 -2.72
CA ALA A 452 -25.45 -20.69 -3.91
C ALA A 452 -26.29 -20.02 -4.99
N GLN A 453 -27.50 -20.53 -5.27
CA GLN A 453 -28.40 -19.94 -6.26
C GLN A 453 -28.88 -18.54 -5.86
N THR A 454 -29.09 -18.32 -4.57
CA THR A 454 -29.57 -17.06 -4.00
C THR A 454 -28.48 -16.01 -3.99
N TYR A 455 -27.28 -16.37 -3.54
CA TYR A 455 -26.25 -15.39 -3.19
C TYR A 455 -25.10 -15.29 -4.18
N LEU A 456 -24.78 -16.32 -4.97
CA LEU A 456 -23.71 -16.23 -5.96
C LEU A 456 -24.24 -15.68 -7.28
N HIS A 457 -23.67 -14.57 -7.74
CA HIS A 457 -24.02 -13.91 -8.99
C HIS A 457 -22.79 -13.77 -9.90
N PRO A 458 -22.28 -14.88 -10.47
CA PRO A 458 -21.15 -14.85 -11.40
C PRO A 458 -21.40 -13.95 -12.62
N ASP A 459 -22.64 -13.91 -13.13
CA ASP A 459 -23.02 -13.08 -14.28
C ASP A 459 -23.03 -11.57 -13.99
N ASP A 460 -23.12 -11.19 -12.71
CA ASP A 460 -23.12 -9.80 -12.24
C ASP A 460 -21.87 -9.53 -11.39
N SER A 461 -20.74 -10.15 -11.75
CA SER A 461 -19.47 -9.99 -11.04
C SER A 461 -18.52 -9.05 -11.77
N HIS A 462 -17.92 -8.13 -11.02
CA HIS A 462 -16.75 -7.42 -11.47
C HIS A 462 -15.55 -8.36 -11.48
N ILE A 463 -14.77 -8.34 -12.56
CA ILE A 463 -13.50 -9.06 -12.70
C ILE A 463 -12.39 -8.01 -12.73
N LEU A 464 -11.38 -8.15 -11.88
CA LEU A 464 -10.19 -7.31 -11.87
C LEU A 464 -8.94 -8.17 -12.07
N VAL A 465 -8.15 -7.81 -13.08
CA VAL A 465 -6.86 -8.42 -13.39
C VAL A 465 -5.74 -7.41 -13.17
N VAL A 466 -4.77 -7.75 -12.33
CA VAL A 466 -3.50 -7.02 -12.18
C VAL A 466 -2.38 -7.91 -12.71
N GLY A 467 -1.78 -7.56 -13.85
CA GLY A 467 -0.80 -8.44 -14.49
C GLY A 467 -0.09 -7.82 -15.69
N ASN A 468 0.79 -8.60 -16.32
CA ASN A 468 1.52 -8.17 -17.50
C ASN A 468 0.73 -8.51 -18.77
N GLY A 469 -0.05 -7.56 -19.28
CA GLY A 469 -0.92 -7.74 -20.45
C GLY A 469 -0.20 -8.23 -21.70
N ASN A 470 1.07 -7.85 -21.87
CA ASN A 470 1.91 -8.29 -22.99
C ASN A 470 2.24 -9.79 -22.98
N GLN A 471 1.94 -10.50 -21.89
CA GLN A 471 2.21 -11.92 -21.71
C GLN A 471 0.94 -12.77 -21.69
N PHE A 472 -0.24 -12.19 -21.92
CA PHE A 472 -1.49 -12.94 -21.94
C PHE A 472 -1.60 -13.72 -23.25
N SER A 473 -1.99 -15.00 -23.19
CA SER A 473 -2.19 -15.82 -24.40
C SER A 473 -3.50 -15.51 -25.10
N GLU A 474 -4.47 -14.96 -24.37
CA GLU A 474 -5.82 -14.62 -24.81
C GLU A 474 -6.14 -13.19 -24.39
N ASP A 475 -7.02 -12.54 -25.15
CA ASP A 475 -7.44 -11.16 -24.90
C ASP A 475 -8.45 -11.12 -23.73
N LEU A 476 -8.30 -10.16 -22.81
CA LEU A 476 -9.21 -10.00 -21.68
C LEU A 476 -10.65 -9.67 -22.12
N SER A 477 -10.85 -9.11 -23.30
CA SER A 477 -12.18 -8.83 -23.86
C SER A 477 -13.03 -10.09 -24.03
N THR A 478 -12.41 -11.28 -24.06
CA THR A 478 -13.12 -12.57 -24.07
C THR A 478 -13.88 -12.87 -22.77
N LEU A 479 -13.53 -12.20 -21.66
CA LEU A 479 -14.22 -12.28 -20.38
C LEU A 479 -15.39 -11.28 -20.28
N SER A 480 -15.52 -10.39 -21.27
CA SER A 480 -16.56 -9.37 -21.30
C SER A 480 -17.69 -9.78 -22.24
N GLN A 481 -18.94 -9.43 -21.88
CA GLN A 481 -20.12 -9.74 -22.69
C GLN A 481 -20.20 -8.88 -23.96
N ASP A 482 -19.67 -7.65 -23.91
CA ASP A 482 -19.67 -6.68 -25.02
C ASP A 482 -18.26 -6.42 -25.61
N GLY A 483 -17.25 -7.12 -25.09
CA GLY A 483 -15.85 -6.98 -25.50
C GLY A 483 -15.11 -5.81 -24.88
N THR A 484 -15.73 -5.06 -23.94
CA THR A 484 -15.08 -3.95 -23.25
C THR A 484 -14.15 -4.42 -22.12
N VAL A 485 -13.04 -3.70 -21.92
CA VAL A 485 -12.10 -3.89 -20.80
C VAL A 485 -11.72 -2.53 -20.26
N ASP A 486 -12.08 -2.26 -19.01
CA ASP A 486 -11.81 -1.01 -18.32
C ASP A 486 -10.37 -1.00 -17.81
N THR A 487 -9.53 -0.11 -18.35
CA THR A 487 -8.16 0.04 -17.86
C THR A 487 -8.14 1.02 -16.69
N LEU A 488 -7.71 0.55 -15.51
CA LEU A 488 -7.65 1.36 -14.31
C LEU A 488 -6.28 2.04 -14.17
N ASP A 489 -6.30 3.36 -14.01
CA ASP A 489 -5.10 4.12 -13.64
C ASP A 489 -4.85 4.02 -12.14
N ILE A 490 -3.72 3.42 -11.78
CA ILE A 490 -3.27 3.30 -10.39
C ILE A 490 -2.24 4.36 -10.01
N SER A 491 -2.01 5.36 -10.86
CA SER A 491 -1.10 6.48 -10.57
C SER A 491 -1.47 7.13 -9.24
N ILE A 492 -0.47 7.66 -8.54
CA ILE A 492 -0.69 8.29 -7.23
C ILE A 492 -1.06 9.75 -7.49
N PRO A 493 -2.31 10.16 -7.23
CA PRO A 493 -2.73 11.54 -7.42
C PRO A 493 -1.96 12.44 -6.45
N ARG A 494 -1.43 13.54 -6.97
CA ARG A 494 -0.67 14.53 -6.18
C ARG A 494 -1.54 15.66 -5.67
N GLU A 495 -2.62 15.94 -6.38
CA GLU A 495 -3.59 16.99 -6.09
C GLU A 495 -4.98 16.33 -5.93
N PRO A 496 -5.91 16.99 -5.21
CA PRO A 496 -7.28 16.52 -5.15
C PRO A 496 -7.86 16.40 -6.55
N PRO A 497 -8.72 15.40 -6.82
CA PRO A 497 -9.64 15.46 -7.95
C PRO A 497 -10.28 16.85 -7.95
N SER A 498 -10.19 17.59 -9.06
CA SER A 498 -11.17 18.65 -9.32
C SER A 498 -12.56 18.00 -9.28
N GLU A 499 -13.59 18.74 -8.85
CA GLU A 499 -14.98 18.23 -8.78
C GLU A 499 -15.53 17.75 -10.14
N ASP A 500 -14.74 17.84 -11.21
CA ASP A 500 -15.01 17.34 -12.55
C ASP A 500 -13.95 16.27 -12.93
N GLN A 501 -14.14 15.03 -12.49
CA GLN A 501 -13.45 13.84 -13.03
C GLN A 501 -14.42 12.92 -13.79
N ASP A 502 -15.32 13.50 -14.56
CA ASP A 502 -15.68 12.92 -15.86
C ASP A 502 -14.64 13.40 -16.90
N ALA A 503 -14.62 12.80 -18.09
CA ALA A 503 -13.76 13.16 -19.22
C ALA A 503 -13.36 14.66 -19.25
N PRO A 504 -12.10 15.00 -19.58
CA PRO A 504 -11.57 16.36 -19.44
C PRO A 504 -12.62 17.34 -19.93
N THR A 505 -13.04 18.23 -19.03
CA THR A 505 -14.09 19.20 -19.35
C THR A 505 -13.71 19.90 -20.65
N ALA A 506 -14.67 20.39 -21.42
CA ALA A 506 -14.35 21.13 -22.65
C ALA A 506 -13.32 22.26 -22.41
N ALA A 507 -13.28 22.81 -21.19
CA ALA A 507 -12.29 23.79 -20.74
C ALA A 507 -10.89 23.18 -20.49
N GLU A 508 -10.78 21.95 -20.02
CA GLU A 508 -9.51 21.23 -19.86
C GLU A 508 -8.98 20.71 -21.20
N GLU A 509 -9.84 20.21 -22.08
CA GLU A 509 -9.46 19.92 -23.47
C GLU A 509 -8.99 21.19 -24.19
N GLU A 510 -9.68 22.31 -23.99
CA GLU A 510 -9.27 23.63 -24.51
C GLU A 510 -7.94 24.07 -23.92
N ALA A 511 -7.72 23.90 -22.60
CA ALA A 511 -6.45 24.23 -21.96
C ALA A 511 -5.29 23.31 -22.39
N MET A 512 -5.57 22.03 -22.68
CA MET A 512 -4.59 21.08 -23.23
C MET A 512 -4.23 21.43 -24.67
N MET A 513 -5.22 21.70 -25.53
CA MET A 513 -5.00 22.16 -26.90
C MET A 513 -4.22 23.48 -26.92
N ALA A 514 -4.60 24.45 -26.07
CA ALA A 514 -3.88 25.71 -25.92
C ALA A 514 -2.45 25.50 -25.38
N GLY A 515 -2.25 24.55 -24.47
CA GLY A 515 -0.93 24.19 -23.95
C GLY A 515 -0.03 23.56 -25.02
N GLN A 516 -0.58 22.68 -25.84
CA GLN A 516 0.12 22.09 -26.99
C GLN A 516 0.44 23.15 -28.05
N GLU A 517 -0.49 24.03 -28.40
CA GLU A 517 -0.27 25.14 -29.34
C GLU A 517 0.78 26.12 -28.82
N LEU A 518 0.77 26.41 -27.52
CA LEU A 518 1.76 27.25 -26.86
C LEU A 518 3.16 26.65 -26.96
N MET A 519 3.31 25.35 -26.72
CA MET A 519 4.60 24.67 -26.86
C MET A 519 5.04 24.50 -28.31
N ALA A 520 4.10 24.31 -29.24
CA ALA A 520 4.39 24.30 -30.68
C ALA A 520 4.90 25.68 -31.14
N SER A 521 4.30 26.76 -30.66
CA SER A 521 4.76 28.13 -30.90
C SER A 521 6.15 28.38 -30.33
N ALA A 522 6.42 27.86 -29.13
CA ALA A 522 7.76 27.91 -28.54
C ALA A 522 8.78 27.11 -29.35
N LYS A 523 8.43 25.90 -29.80
CA LYS A 523 9.28 25.10 -30.68
C LYS A 523 9.61 25.84 -31.96
N GLU A 524 8.60 26.42 -32.63
CA GLU A 524 8.78 27.20 -33.87
C GLU A 524 9.72 28.39 -33.66
N ALA A 525 9.51 29.19 -32.61
CA ALA A 525 10.35 30.34 -32.30
C ALA A 525 11.81 29.98 -31.98
N LEU A 526 12.05 28.78 -31.45
CA LEU A 526 13.36 28.33 -31.01
C LEU A 526 14.10 27.47 -32.05
N GLY A 527 13.53 27.19 -33.21
CA GLY A 527 14.20 26.39 -34.27
C GLY A 527 13.29 25.46 -35.06
N GLY A 528 12.01 25.35 -34.69
CA GLY A 528 10.99 24.62 -35.42
C GLY A 528 11.36 23.17 -35.68
N SER A 529 11.34 22.78 -36.95
CA SER A 529 11.64 21.41 -37.41
C SER A 529 13.10 20.99 -37.26
N ASP A 530 14.02 21.90 -36.91
CA ASP A 530 15.41 21.53 -36.61
C ASP A 530 15.49 20.72 -35.29
N PHE A 531 14.53 20.88 -34.37
CA PHE A 531 14.41 19.99 -33.20
C PHE A 531 14.06 18.55 -33.59
N ASP A 532 13.28 18.34 -34.65
CA ASP A 532 12.87 17.01 -35.13
C ASP A 532 14.01 16.25 -35.82
N GLN A 533 15.04 16.98 -36.24
CA GLN A 533 16.24 16.43 -36.87
C GLN A 533 17.28 16.00 -35.83
N ILE A 534 17.08 16.28 -34.56
CA ILE A 534 17.99 15.83 -33.49
C ILE A 534 17.85 14.32 -33.34
N GLN A 535 18.94 13.59 -33.54
CA GLN A 535 19.03 12.15 -33.29
C GLN A 535 19.87 11.88 -32.04
N ASN A 536 20.89 12.70 -31.83
CA ASN A 536 21.76 12.63 -30.67
C ASN A 536 22.36 14.00 -30.34
N MET A 537 22.84 14.16 -29.11
CA MET A 537 23.54 15.37 -28.68
C MET A 537 24.63 15.04 -27.67
N ARG A 538 25.70 15.83 -27.66
CA ARG A 538 26.75 15.83 -26.65
C ARG A 538 26.79 17.21 -26.01
N VAL A 539 26.65 17.27 -24.69
CA VAL A 539 26.61 18.50 -23.91
C VAL A 539 27.71 18.43 -22.86
N VAL A 540 28.59 19.43 -22.85
CA VAL A 540 29.61 19.61 -21.80
C VAL A 540 29.13 20.73 -20.89
N THR A 541 29.00 20.43 -19.60
CA THR A 541 28.51 21.37 -18.60
C THR A 541 29.53 21.51 -17.48
N GLU A 542 29.82 22.75 -17.10
CA GLU A 542 30.60 23.08 -15.92
C GLU A 542 29.65 23.48 -14.78
N GLN A 543 29.84 22.86 -13.62
CA GLN A 543 29.08 23.16 -12.41
C GLN A 543 29.99 23.08 -11.18
N GLN A 544 30.10 24.17 -10.43
CA GLN A 544 30.92 24.27 -9.21
C GLN A 544 32.38 23.78 -9.41
N GLY A 545 32.99 24.09 -10.55
CA GLY A 545 34.36 23.72 -10.90
C GLY A 545 34.57 22.25 -11.30
N ASN A 546 33.50 21.48 -11.48
CA ASN A 546 33.57 20.14 -12.08
C ASN A 546 32.95 20.18 -13.48
N GLU A 547 33.63 19.53 -14.43
CA GLU A 547 33.14 19.32 -15.78
C GLU A 547 32.39 17.97 -15.86
N SER A 548 31.26 17.99 -16.56
CA SER A 548 30.47 16.81 -16.87
C SER A 548 30.09 16.77 -18.34
N THR A 549 30.11 15.57 -18.91
CA THR A 549 29.72 15.32 -20.30
C THR A 549 28.47 14.47 -20.32
N LEU A 550 27.41 14.94 -20.96
CA LEU A 550 26.17 14.23 -21.20
C LEU A 550 26.06 13.93 -22.70
N VAL A 551 25.94 12.66 -23.06
CA VAL A 551 25.61 12.23 -24.42
C VAL A 551 24.23 11.58 -24.40
N ILE A 552 23.34 12.02 -25.27
CA ILE A 552 21.99 11.47 -25.41
C ILE A 552 21.84 10.96 -26.84
N ARG A 553 21.27 9.77 -27.01
CA ARG A 553 20.71 9.31 -28.28
C ARG A 553 19.22 9.11 -28.09
N LEU A 554 18.42 9.82 -28.87
CA LEU A 554 16.97 9.75 -28.78
C LEU A 554 16.46 8.36 -29.21
N PRO A 555 15.35 7.89 -28.63
CA PRO A 555 14.51 8.61 -27.67
C PRO A 555 14.99 8.49 -26.21
N ASN A 556 15.76 7.47 -25.83
CA ASN A 556 15.92 7.12 -24.41
C ASN A 556 17.31 6.60 -23.99
N GLN A 557 18.32 6.63 -24.86
CA GLN A 557 19.68 6.26 -24.47
C GLN A 557 20.45 7.48 -23.96
N LEU A 558 21.17 7.32 -22.85
CA LEU A 558 22.01 8.40 -22.32
C LEU A 558 23.28 7.86 -21.69
N ARG A 559 24.34 8.67 -21.74
CA ARG A 559 25.59 8.46 -21.02
C ARG A 559 25.99 9.77 -20.36
N THR A 560 26.26 9.74 -19.07
CA THR A 560 26.80 10.88 -18.33
C THR A 560 28.13 10.51 -17.71
N GLU A 561 29.14 11.33 -17.93
CA GLU A 561 30.44 11.24 -17.29
C GLU A 561 30.68 12.47 -16.43
N VAL A 562 30.97 12.25 -15.15
CA VAL A 562 31.28 13.33 -14.21
C VAL A 562 32.66 13.08 -13.64
N ASN A 563 33.57 14.02 -13.86
CA ASN A 563 34.90 13.99 -13.27
C ASN A 563 34.85 14.66 -11.90
N THR A 564 35.12 13.90 -10.84
CA THR A 564 35.18 14.42 -9.47
C THR A 564 36.58 14.25 -8.89
N ALA A 565 36.90 14.98 -7.82
CA ALA A 565 38.16 14.83 -7.09
C ALA A 565 38.40 13.40 -6.53
N MET A 566 37.35 12.55 -6.44
CA MET A 566 37.42 11.18 -5.94
C MET A 566 37.42 10.11 -7.05
N GLY A 567 37.51 10.50 -8.32
CA GLY A 567 37.47 9.63 -9.50
C GLY A 567 36.27 9.91 -10.41
N SER A 568 36.26 9.31 -11.61
CA SER A 568 35.18 9.47 -12.58
C SER A 568 33.96 8.61 -12.23
N ILE A 569 32.78 9.18 -12.42
CA ILE A 569 31.49 8.48 -12.31
C ILE A 569 30.87 8.45 -13.70
N THR A 570 30.52 7.26 -14.18
CA THR A 570 29.84 7.07 -15.46
C THR A 570 28.47 6.47 -15.21
N VAL A 571 27.42 7.11 -15.73
CA VAL A 571 26.05 6.59 -15.73
C VAL A 571 25.64 6.33 -17.17
N VAL A 572 25.07 5.17 -17.45
CA VAL A 572 24.61 4.79 -18.79
C VAL A 572 23.19 4.22 -18.69
N ASN A 573 22.27 4.74 -19.49
CA ASN A 573 20.98 4.12 -19.80
C ASN A 573 21.07 3.55 -21.21
N ASP A 574 20.94 2.23 -21.34
CA ASP A 574 20.98 1.54 -22.64
C ASP A 574 19.61 1.57 -23.37
N GLY A 575 18.60 2.15 -22.74
CA GLY A 575 17.21 2.20 -23.20
C GLY A 575 16.27 1.40 -22.29
N GLU A 576 16.78 0.31 -21.70
CA GLU A 576 16.01 -0.60 -20.83
C GLU A 576 16.47 -0.50 -19.38
N THR A 577 17.78 -0.57 -19.16
CA THR A 577 18.41 -0.57 -17.85
C THR A 577 19.40 0.58 -17.69
N MET A 578 19.54 1.06 -16.45
CA MET A 578 20.52 2.07 -16.12
C MET A 578 21.62 1.47 -15.27
N LYS A 579 22.88 1.63 -15.69
CA LYS A 579 24.08 1.17 -14.98
C LYS A 579 24.92 2.37 -14.54
N MET A 580 25.55 2.24 -13.39
CA MET A 580 26.45 3.24 -12.84
C MET A 580 27.80 2.59 -12.51
N LYS A 581 28.86 3.10 -13.14
CA LYS A 581 30.26 2.77 -12.86
C LYS A 581 30.85 3.84 -11.96
N THR A 582 31.39 3.40 -10.83
CA THR A 582 32.08 4.24 -9.84
C THR A 582 33.46 3.64 -9.57
N PRO A 583 34.37 4.35 -8.88
CA PRO A 583 35.65 3.77 -8.44
C PRO A 583 35.52 2.51 -7.58
N LYS A 584 34.33 2.25 -7.00
CA LYS A 584 34.01 1.05 -6.21
C LYS A 584 33.43 -0.11 -7.03
N GLY A 585 33.29 0.05 -8.35
CA GLY A 585 32.73 -0.95 -9.26
C GLY A 585 31.47 -0.48 -10.00
N THR A 586 30.96 -1.37 -10.86
CA THR A 586 29.75 -1.18 -11.68
C THR A 586 28.54 -1.83 -11.01
N ARG A 587 27.40 -1.14 -10.99
CA ARG A 587 26.13 -1.67 -10.48
C ARG A 587 24.96 -1.15 -11.30
N THR A 588 23.87 -1.92 -11.34
CA THR A 588 22.59 -1.46 -11.88
C THR A 588 21.97 -0.43 -10.92
N ALA A 589 21.47 0.67 -11.48
CA ALA A 589 20.78 1.71 -10.73
C ALA A 589 19.34 1.26 -10.41
N PRO A 590 18.84 1.49 -9.17
CA PRO A 590 17.45 1.23 -8.83
C PRO A 590 16.46 1.99 -9.74
N PRO A 591 15.24 1.48 -9.99
CA PRO A 591 14.23 2.15 -10.82
C PRO A 591 13.93 3.60 -10.40
N SER A 592 13.92 3.89 -9.09
CA SER A 592 13.72 5.24 -8.56
C SER A 592 14.84 6.22 -8.96
N VAL A 593 16.07 5.73 -9.09
CA VAL A 593 17.22 6.53 -9.55
C VAL A 593 17.13 6.75 -11.06
N ARG A 594 16.73 5.72 -11.83
CA ARG A 594 16.49 5.82 -13.27
C ARG A 594 15.39 6.83 -13.59
N SER A 595 14.22 6.70 -12.96
CA SER A 595 13.08 7.62 -13.12
C SER A 595 13.49 9.07 -12.83
N ARG A 596 14.25 9.31 -11.75
CA ARG A 596 14.74 10.66 -11.41
C ARG A 596 15.66 11.25 -12.47
N ILE A 597 16.61 10.46 -13.00
CA ILE A 597 17.56 10.92 -14.03
C ILE A 597 16.83 11.17 -15.35
N MET A 598 15.92 10.26 -15.75
CA MET A 598 15.08 10.45 -16.94
C MET A 598 14.20 11.70 -16.81
N GLY A 599 13.66 11.99 -15.62
CA GLY A 599 12.93 13.23 -15.37
C GLY A 599 13.78 14.50 -15.33
N GLN A 600 15.12 14.41 -15.35
CA GLN A 600 15.98 15.57 -15.63
C GLN A 600 16.06 15.83 -17.13
N LEU A 601 16.04 14.79 -17.97
CA LEU A 601 16.04 14.94 -19.42
C LEU A 601 14.80 15.66 -19.92
N TRP A 602 13.62 15.33 -19.40
CA TRP A 602 12.37 16.01 -19.76
C TRP A 602 12.37 17.51 -19.43
N ARG A 603 13.25 17.97 -18.53
CA ARG A 603 13.44 19.40 -18.23
C ARG A 603 14.47 20.09 -19.11
N SER A 604 15.18 19.33 -19.94
CA SER A 604 16.11 19.85 -20.94
C SER A 604 15.32 20.37 -22.12
N VAL A 605 15.44 21.67 -22.43
CA VAL A 605 14.78 22.31 -23.58
C VAL A 605 14.93 21.51 -24.88
N PRO A 606 16.13 21.11 -25.33
CA PRO A 606 16.27 20.39 -26.59
C PRO A 606 15.64 19.00 -26.58
N TYR A 607 15.62 18.33 -25.43
CA TYR A 607 14.98 17.02 -25.31
C TYR A 607 13.45 17.14 -25.31
N LEU A 608 12.90 18.10 -24.55
CA LEU A 608 11.47 18.38 -24.51
C LEU A 608 10.93 18.76 -25.89
N MET A 609 11.59 19.70 -26.58
CA MET A 609 11.15 20.20 -27.88
C MET A 609 11.23 19.12 -28.98
N ALA A 610 12.21 18.21 -28.91
CA ALA A 610 12.33 17.08 -29.82
C ALA A 610 11.31 15.94 -29.54
N ASN A 611 10.59 15.98 -28.43
CA ASN A 611 9.64 14.93 -28.01
C ASN A 611 8.27 15.50 -27.61
N LEU A 612 7.85 16.63 -28.18
CA LEU A 612 6.52 17.21 -27.89
C LEU A 612 5.36 16.28 -28.27
N ASP A 613 5.56 15.40 -29.26
CA ASP A 613 4.55 14.46 -29.75
C ASP A 613 4.56 13.11 -28.99
N HIS A 614 5.22 13.04 -27.82
CA HIS A 614 5.28 11.80 -27.04
C HIS A 614 3.92 11.50 -26.39
N ASP A 615 3.36 10.29 -26.61
CA ASP A 615 2.01 9.90 -26.17
C ASP A 615 1.71 10.12 -24.68
N GLN A 616 2.73 9.98 -23.82
CA GLN A 616 2.61 10.15 -22.36
C GLN A 616 3.03 11.56 -21.86
N LEU A 617 3.28 12.51 -22.76
CA LEU A 617 3.58 13.90 -22.40
C LEU A 617 2.28 14.71 -22.47
N THR A 618 1.91 15.35 -21.35
CA THR A 618 0.76 16.26 -21.32
C THR A 618 1.23 17.69 -21.05
N VAL A 619 0.65 18.65 -21.78
CA VAL A 619 0.91 20.07 -21.59
C VAL A 619 -0.41 20.81 -21.46
N THR A 620 -0.53 21.66 -20.44
CA THR A 620 -1.72 22.50 -20.20
C THR A 620 -1.33 23.97 -20.08
N ALA A 621 -2.02 24.86 -20.80
CA ALA A 621 -1.86 26.30 -20.63
C ALA A 621 -2.36 26.75 -19.25
N ARG A 622 -1.66 27.69 -18.61
CA ARG A 622 -1.99 28.23 -17.28
C ARG A 622 -2.18 29.74 -17.27
N GLY A 623 -2.43 30.33 -18.44
CA GLY A 623 -2.57 31.76 -18.64
C GLY A 623 -1.23 32.50 -18.59
N ASP A 624 -1.29 33.80 -18.34
CA ASP A 624 -0.14 34.70 -18.37
C ASP A 624 0.18 35.27 -16.98
N THR A 625 1.45 35.55 -16.71
CA THR A 625 1.87 36.30 -15.52
C THR A 625 2.92 37.34 -15.89
N THR A 626 2.91 38.49 -15.23
CA THR A 626 3.98 39.49 -15.36
C THR A 626 4.88 39.45 -14.13
N MET A 627 6.19 39.30 -14.34
CA MET A 627 7.21 39.34 -13.29
C MET A 627 8.36 40.23 -13.76
N GLU A 628 8.81 41.15 -12.91
CA GLU A 628 9.99 42.00 -13.19
C GLU A 628 9.92 42.67 -14.60
N GLU A 629 8.74 43.23 -14.93
CA GLU A 629 8.44 43.89 -16.22
C GLU A 629 8.38 42.97 -17.45
N THR A 630 8.57 41.66 -17.29
CA THR A 630 8.45 40.66 -18.37
C THR A 630 7.14 39.88 -18.23
N THR A 631 6.39 39.74 -19.33
CA THR A 631 5.20 38.89 -19.38
C THR A 631 5.57 37.50 -19.82
N TYR A 632 5.08 36.50 -19.09
CA TYR A 632 5.28 35.08 -19.36
C TYR A 632 3.96 34.39 -19.66
N GLN A 633 3.95 33.52 -20.65
CA GLN A 633 2.90 32.54 -20.89
C GLN A 633 3.28 31.24 -20.18
N LEU A 634 2.38 30.72 -19.36
CA LEU A 634 2.67 29.57 -18.51
C LEU A 634 2.15 28.28 -19.15
N ALA A 635 3.01 27.27 -19.19
CA ALA A 635 2.66 25.91 -19.56
C ALA A 635 2.98 24.96 -18.41
N ARG A 636 2.00 24.23 -17.89
CA ARG A 636 2.27 23.09 -17.01
C ARG A 636 2.58 21.89 -17.89
N VAL A 637 3.73 21.27 -17.65
CA VAL A 637 4.20 20.08 -18.34
C VAL A 637 4.20 18.91 -17.36
N ASP A 638 3.49 17.85 -17.73
CA ASP A 638 3.41 16.58 -17.02
C ASP A 638 4.17 15.52 -17.85
N PRO A 639 5.46 15.25 -17.54
CA PRO A 639 6.31 14.39 -18.37
C PRO A 639 6.14 12.89 -18.06
N PRO A 640 6.49 12.00 -19.00
CA PRO A 640 6.44 10.53 -18.81
C PRO A 640 7.27 10.00 -17.62
N ALA A 641 8.30 10.76 -17.21
CA ALA A 641 9.09 10.47 -16.02
C ALA A 641 9.48 11.77 -15.32
N GLY A 642 9.37 11.79 -13.99
CA GLY A 642 9.76 12.94 -13.16
C GLY A 642 8.59 13.57 -12.40
N SER A 643 8.77 14.82 -11.99
CA SER A 643 7.69 15.64 -11.45
C SER A 643 7.16 16.57 -12.53
N ALA A 644 5.86 16.81 -12.51
CA ALA A 644 5.25 17.92 -13.20
C ALA A 644 5.92 19.24 -12.85
N TYR A 645 5.96 20.16 -13.80
CA TYR A 645 6.55 21.48 -13.61
C TYR A 645 5.82 22.54 -14.42
N THR A 646 5.91 23.78 -13.98
CA THR A 646 5.41 24.94 -14.71
C THR A 646 6.57 25.61 -15.43
N LEU A 647 6.47 25.70 -16.75
CA LEU A 647 7.38 26.41 -17.64
C LEU A 647 6.85 27.83 -17.88
N TYR A 648 7.75 28.81 -17.86
CA TYR A 648 7.46 30.22 -18.08
C TYR A 648 8.13 30.61 -19.40
N LEU A 649 7.31 30.81 -20.43
CA LEU A 649 7.75 31.20 -21.77
C LEU A 649 7.64 32.72 -21.86
N ASN A 650 8.72 33.42 -22.18
CA ASN A 650 8.68 34.86 -22.41
C ASN A 650 7.70 35.15 -23.54
N ALA A 651 6.69 35.99 -23.31
CA ALA A 651 5.61 36.23 -24.26
C ALA A 651 6.06 36.90 -25.57
N GLU A 652 7.24 37.54 -25.59
CA GLU A 652 7.79 38.16 -26.81
C GLU A 652 8.72 37.22 -27.57
N THR A 653 9.56 36.46 -26.87
CA THR A 653 10.61 35.63 -27.50
C THR A 653 10.27 34.15 -27.56
N MET A 654 9.24 33.73 -26.82
CA MET A 654 8.88 32.33 -26.54
C MET A 654 9.99 31.50 -25.88
N GLN A 655 11.05 32.15 -25.37
CA GLN A 655 12.13 31.45 -24.69
C GLN A 655 11.66 30.95 -23.31
N PRO A 656 11.94 29.69 -22.95
CA PRO A 656 11.65 29.15 -21.62
C PRO A 656 12.66 29.70 -20.61
N GLU A 657 12.41 30.89 -20.07
CA GLU A 657 13.35 31.58 -19.17
C GLU A 657 13.26 31.07 -17.73
N ARG A 658 12.16 30.42 -17.35
CA ARG A 658 12.00 29.90 -15.98
C ARG A 658 11.18 28.62 -15.93
N LEU A 659 11.49 27.79 -14.95
CA LEU A 659 10.76 26.57 -14.63
C LEU A 659 10.64 26.42 -13.11
N THR A 660 9.47 26.00 -12.64
CA THR A 660 9.23 25.73 -11.21
C THR A 660 8.60 24.37 -11.00
N LEU A 661 9.04 23.66 -9.95
CA LEU A 661 8.46 22.37 -9.56
C LEU A 661 8.59 22.12 -8.07
N GLU A 662 7.72 21.25 -7.57
CA GLU A 662 7.79 20.74 -6.20
C GLU A 662 8.23 19.27 -6.24
N GLN A 663 9.23 18.94 -5.43
CA GLN A 663 9.75 17.58 -5.34
C GLN A 663 10.11 17.24 -3.90
N THR A 664 9.97 15.96 -3.54
CA THR A 664 10.32 15.49 -2.20
C THR A 664 11.77 15.03 -2.17
N ASN A 665 12.55 15.49 -1.18
CA ASN A 665 13.91 15.01 -0.98
C ASN A 665 13.88 13.55 -0.49
N PRO A 666 14.42 12.58 -1.25
CA PRO A 666 14.28 11.17 -0.93
C PRO A 666 15.07 10.72 0.30
N ARG A 667 16.00 11.55 0.83
CA ARG A 667 16.75 11.23 2.06
C ARG A 667 16.10 11.78 3.32
N SER A 668 15.41 12.92 3.22
CA SER A 668 14.83 13.59 4.39
C SER A 668 13.30 13.62 4.39
N GLY A 669 12.63 13.24 3.29
CA GLY A 669 11.18 13.33 3.13
C GLY A 669 10.64 14.77 3.05
N GLN A 670 11.50 15.79 3.10
CA GLN A 670 11.09 17.19 3.06
C GLN A 670 10.69 17.60 1.64
N GLN A 671 9.61 18.36 1.51
CA GLN A 671 9.29 19.03 0.26
C GLN A 671 10.31 20.13 -0.04
N VAL A 672 10.74 20.17 -1.30
CA VAL A 672 11.70 21.11 -1.84
C VAL A 672 11.07 21.75 -3.06
N ARG A 673 10.89 23.07 -3.02
CA ARG A 673 10.57 23.84 -4.23
C ARG A 673 11.86 24.07 -5.00
N VAL A 674 11.83 23.77 -6.29
CA VAL A 674 12.96 24.01 -7.19
C VAL A 674 12.52 25.03 -8.23
N THR A 675 13.27 26.12 -8.31
CA THR A 675 13.16 27.10 -9.39
C THR A 675 14.43 27.00 -10.25
N GLN A 676 14.25 26.86 -11.55
CA GLN A 676 15.33 26.96 -12.53
C GLN A 676 15.12 28.20 -13.38
N THR A 677 16.14 29.04 -13.50
CA THR A 677 16.16 30.20 -14.38
C THR A 677 17.16 29.92 -15.49
N PHE A 678 16.73 30.09 -16.73
CA PHE A 678 17.50 29.86 -17.93
C PHE A 678 17.90 31.19 -18.54
N ALA A 679 19.15 31.32 -18.93
CA ALA A 679 19.71 32.53 -19.51
C ALA A 679 20.77 32.20 -20.55
N ASP A 680 21.27 33.24 -21.24
CA ASP A 680 22.30 33.12 -22.28
C ASP A 680 21.86 32.16 -23.39
N PHE A 681 20.73 32.47 -24.02
CA PHE A 681 20.21 31.70 -25.14
C PHE A 681 21.08 31.91 -26.38
N ARG A 682 21.53 30.82 -26.99
CA ARG A 682 22.38 30.84 -28.19
C ARG A 682 21.87 29.84 -29.23
N GLU A 683 22.04 30.19 -30.48
CA GLU A 683 21.74 29.30 -31.60
C GLU A 683 22.85 28.26 -31.79
N VAL A 684 22.47 26.99 -31.91
CA VAL A 684 23.34 25.84 -32.12
C VAL A 684 22.65 24.90 -33.11
N SER A 685 23.24 24.70 -34.29
CA SER A 685 22.70 23.81 -35.33
C SER A 685 21.22 24.05 -35.64
N GLY A 686 20.80 25.31 -35.74
CA GLY A 686 19.43 25.71 -36.08
C GLY A 686 18.46 25.84 -34.90
N VAL A 687 18.86 25.42 -33.69
CA VAL A 687 18.02 25.52 -32.48
C VAL A 687 18.60 26.49 -31.44
N VAL A 688 17.73 27.24 -30.77
CA VAL A 688 18.07 28.23 -29.73
C VAL A 688 17.97 27.57 -28.35
N LEU A 689 19.08 27.51 -27.63
CA LEU A 689 19.22 26.76 -26.38
C LEU A 689 19.82 27.61 -25.27
N PRO A 690 19.41 27.44 -23.99
CA PRO A 690 20.01 28.17 -22.88
C PRO A 690 21.39 27.63 -22.52
N PHE A 691 22.40 28.50 -22.39
CA PHE A 691 23.75 28.12 -21.97
C PHE A 691 23.99 28.30 -20.47
N THR A 692 23.13 29.04 -19.77
CA THR A 692 23.23 29.22 -18.32
C THR A 692 21.95 28.74 -17.64
N THR A 693 22.09 27.96 -16.59
CA THR A 693 20.97 27.56 -15.73
C THR A 693 21.31 27.84 -14.27
N GLU A 694 20.52 28.70 -13.63
CA GLU A 694 20.56 28.89 -12.18
C GLU A 694 19.46 28.06 -11.54
N THR A 695 19.81 27.19 -10.60
CA THR A 695 18.87 26.36 -9.85
C THR A 695 18.84 26.81 -8.39
N VAL A 696 17.68 27.31 -7.94
CA VAL A 696 17.40 27.64 -6.54
C VAL A 696 16.56 26.52 -5.94
N GLN A 697 17.05 25.92 -4.86
CA GLN A 697 16.32 24.93 -4.07
C GLN A 697 15.95 25.56 -2.72
N SER A 698 14.65 25.69 -2.47
CA SER A 698 14.11 26.28 -1.24
C SER A 698 13.48 25.20 -0.35
N VAL A 699 13.89 25.17 0.92
CA VAL A 699 13.36 24.30 1.98
C VAL A 699 13.03 25.16 3.20
N GLY A 700 11.76 25.49 3.38
CA GLY A 700 11.35 26.54 4.32
C GLY A 700 12.01 27.88 3.94
N GLU A 701 12.64 28.55 4.90
CA GLU A 701 13.36 29.81 4.68
C GLU A 701 14.80 29.62 4.14
N LYS A 702 15.29 28.38 4.01
CA LYS A 702 16.65 28.10 3.55
C LYS A 702 16.68 27.92 2.04
N GLU A 703 17.51 28.70 1.38
CA GLU A 703 17.74 28.60 -0.05
C GLU A 703 19.17 28.16 -0.37
N LYS A 704 19.29 27.30 -1.39
CA LYS A 704 20.57 26.92 -1.96
C LYS A 704 20.54 27.16 -3.46
N THR A 705 21.43 28.02 -3.92
CA THR A 705 21.61 28.33 -5.34
C THR A 705 22.77 27.53 -5.93
N ILE A 706 22.56 26.99 -7.12
CA ILE A 706 23.55 26.26 -7.89
C ILE A 706 23.47 26.73 -9.35
N THR A 707 24.57 27.26 -9.87
CA THR A 707 24.68 27.66 -11.28
C THR A 707 25.41 26.58 -12.09
N ALA A 708 24.90 26.28 -13.27
CA ALA A 708 25.53 25.43 -14.27
C ALA A 708 25.65 26.20 -15.59
N THR A 709 26.77 26.03 -16.28
CA THR A 709 27.04 26.67 -17.57
C THR A 709 27.42 25.60 -18.59
N ILE A 710 26.75 25.61 -19.74
CA ILE A 710 27.10 24.77 -20.88
C ILE A 710 28.35 25.36 -21.54
N GLN A 711 29.41 24.56 -21.61
CA GLN A 711 30.66 24.92 -22.27
C GLN A 711 30.58 24.64 -23.78
N SER A 712 29.98 23.50 -24.14
CA SER A 712 29.70 23.16 -25.54
C SER A 712 28.46 22.28 -25.64
N ILE A 713 27.78 22.38 -26.78
CA ILE A 713 26.71 21.50 -27.18
C ILE A 713 26.88 21.18 -28.67
N ASP A 714 27.01 19.90 -28.97
CA ASP A 714 27.16 19.39 -30.32
C ASP A 714 25.94 18.51 -30.64
N ILE A 715 25.25 18.80 -31.74
CA ILE A 715 24.05 18.09 -32.19
C ILE A 715 24.40 17.18 -33.36
N ASN A 716 23.83 15.97 -33.39
CA ASN A 716 24.04 14.95 -34.42
C ASN A 716 25.51 14.60 -34.64
N VAL A 717 26.20 14.30 -33.53
CA VAL A 717 27.60 13.87 -33.55
C VAL A 717 27.73 12.39 -33.92
N ASP A 718 28.86 12.04 -34.52
CA ASP A 718 29.26 10.65 -34.68
C ASP A 718 29.51 10.01 -33.31
N LEU A 719 28.77 8.94 -33.01
CA LEU A 719 28.87 8.21 -31.75
C LEU A 719 29.58 6.87 -31.96
N GLU A 720 30.51 6.55 -31.07
CA GLU A 720 31.22 5.26 -31.09
C GLU A 720 30.27 4.08 -30.83
N ASP A 721 30.54 2.94 -31.49
CA ASP A 721 29.82 1.69 -31.25
C ASP A 721 30.02 1.23 -29.80
N GLY A 722 28.93 0.90 -29.12
CA GLY A 722 28.96 0.46 -27.72
C GLY A 722 29.02 1.59 -26.68
N LEU A 723 28.94 2.87 -27.07
CA LEU A 723 29.00 4.02 -26.14
C LEU A 723 28.00 3.92 -24.97
N PHE A 724 26.79 3.42 -25.24
CA PHE A 724 25.71 3.24 -24.25
C PHE A 724 25.74 1.85 -23.59
N THR A 725 26.92 1.22 -23.52
CA THR A 725 27.12 -0.02 -22.77
C THR A 725 28.25 0.15 -21.76
N ILE A 726 28.15 -0.57 -20.64
CA ILE A 726 29.23 -0.72 -19.68
C ILE A 726 29.41 -2.21 -19.47
N ASP A 727 30.60 -2.73 -19.83
CA ASP A 727 30.95 -4.13 -19.59
C ASP A 727 30.95 -4.45 -18.10
N SER A 728 30.39 -5.62 -17.77
CA SER A 728 30.36 -6.20 -16.44
C SER A 728 31.66 -6.93 -16.04
N SER A 729 32.74 -6.80 -16.82
CA SER A 729 33.97 -7.56 -16.58
C SER A 729 34.80 -7.02 -15.41
N THR A 730 34.85 -7.84 -14.36
CA THR A 730 35.99 -8.14 -13.48
C THR A 730 36.76 -6.98 -12.86
N GLY A 731 36.57 -6.80 -11.55
CA GLY A 731 37.67 -6.44 -10.67
C GLY A 731 38.70 -7.55 -10.65
N GLU A 732 39.60 -7.57 -11.63
CA GLU A 732 40.87 -8.28 -11.58
C GLU A 732 41.99 -7.29 -11.96
N GLY A 733 42.96 -7.13 -11.06
CA GLY A 733 44.33 -6.79 -11.42
C GLY A 733 44.80 -5.35 -11.15
N ALA A 734 45.27 -5.10 -9.93
CA ALA A 734 46.50 -4.32 -9.71
C ALA A 734 47.16 -4.76 -8.40
N SER A 735 47.79 -5.93 -8.44
CA SER A 735 48.94 -6.26 -7.61
C SER A 735 50.09 -6.59 -8.57
N GLN A 736 50.95 -5.60 -8.79
CA GLN A 736 52.40 -5.78 -8.86
C GLN A 736 53.02 -4.77 -7.92
#